data_AF-A0A329SGN0-F1
#
_entry.id   AF-A0A329SGN0-F1
#
_cell.length_a   1.000
_cell.length_b   1.000
_cell.length_c   1.000
_cell.angle_alpha   90.00
_cell.angle_beta   90.00
_cell.angle_gamma   90.00
#
_symmetry.space_group_name_H-M   'P 1'
#
loop_
_entity.id
_entity.type
_entity.pdbx_description
1 polymer ?
#
loop_
_entity_poly.entity_id
_entity_poly.type
_entity_poly.pdbx_seq_one_letter_code
_entity_poly.pdbx_strand_id
1 'polypeptide(L)'
;MYGPSRKRSFDDNDRDGGYKRSRVDDRYGGSRRYDRRDRDRFNESDRARAWRLAKKAVVELGDGVEREQLSRTSDLLLRELEPDAQDVKLGHLATLVLRGASRLAHKTALYATLVGLVNARKPAFGREIVSGATRSLQKDVDFFSLEKVEDSDTPDTDVLRRDGDVDAVATRVRLTVRLLAELVAAKVCKAEDVLAMLDSLQGLCTPDDWDADDETHASLREREDAAAWKDFFASVVLDALLHSGKALAAASENMFDSLLSRCREYVSHREEENNPRGSSAGPSSWRTRRLQLDLLWGPESDDELPALCASSDALSLVWDALNAIRNGEGDDKWKLPGINHPQDVFASDIESSETHTLAVSLSIDLSKLDANKIPAYTTWFRILSDESGAAGAAIATLPLASYLITRSHFVDALETSHPKPAIAAKLLLGLCNAYNDRFASTQAEGATPVKSEYLLVETLLVAALGESANAKLAYYCSVLYHLVKTDARIVSPALAVVVELLFREVPTMRAAAIDSFVLLLSHFLSNFEFKWRWAAWSYVLEASEDDPQRLFVSAVIERCVRLSYLQHMQSALPAEFHVLLPPAPKPRIRFQPVKEEDAASAPDIASPASDFYQSVTTKLKGHPPASALRSWLNEELPRLEISRAEAVEVVWTCILEASVATFTHMRLLLEKYGKRNELFGGEDQSAEETDADELVVVKTVASVWLKSPQHIGLILNSMLRQGLLRPSTIVTWVFTPDAVQQYSWPYVWEILNDTLKFVQDAIDAKTQQLEQASAPRSTDDRDNEEMPDVAALEDARRRLQDELRQLLVLLFRGFNRVITEHKAECDSEGSDPRDNWFRSALAQMQAVGHRYRVPLESALDELQLEVFSVSASADVDATKIFQLVHDSYRSA
;
A
#
# COMPACT_ATOMS: atom_id res chain seq x y z
N MET A 1 53.23 3.12 -10.08
CA MET A 1 54.23 2.47 -10.94
C MET A 1 54.00 0.96 -10.90
N TYR A 2 53.71 0.40 -12.08
CA TYR A 2 53.94 -0.97 -12.58
C TYR A 2 53.95 -2.18 -11.62
N GLY A 3 52.90 -3.02 -11.74
CA GLY A 3 53.06 -4.29 -12.46
C GLY A 3 53.22 -5.61 -11.68
N PRO A 4 52.97 -6.77 -12.34
CA PRO A 4 52.03 -7.80 -11.84
C PRO A 4 52.56 -9.26 -11.90
N SER A 5 51.84 -10.24 -11.34
CA SER A 5 51.89 -11.67 -11.79
C SER A 5 50.89 -12.53 -11.00
N ARG A 6 49.87 -13.14 -11.62
CA ARG A 6 49.83 -14.42 -12.37
C ARG A 6 49.29 -15.60 -11.53
N LYS A 7 48.11 -16.06 -11.93
CA LYS A 7 47.56 -17.40 -11.70
C LYS A 7 48.15 -18.40 -12.70
N ARG A 8 48.34 -19.65 -12.25
CA ARG A 8 48.36 -20.95 -12.96
C ARG A 8 48.42 -22.01 -11.84
N SER A 9 47.92 -23.23 -11.90
CA SER A 9 47.04 -24.07 -12.74
C SER A 9 47.04 -25.42 -12.01
N PHE A 10 46.03 -26.29 -12.12
CA PHE A 10 46.24 -27.75 -12.19
C PHE A 10 44.91 -28.44 -12.51
N ASP A 11 44.91 -29.20 -13.62
CA ASP A 11 43.98 -30.28 -13.96
C ASP A 11 44.53 -31.59 -13.36
N ASP A 12 43.64 -32.53 -13.02
CA ASP A 12 43.77 -33.94 -13.44
C ASP A 12 42.47 -34.75 -13.22
N ASN A 13 42.25 -35.70 -14.15
CA ASN A 13 41.13 -36.65 -14.38
C ASN A 13 40.76 -37.55 -13.15
N ASP A 14 39.63 -38.29 -13.03
CA ASP A 14 38.86 -39.10 -13.99
C ASP A 14 37.55 -39.68 -13.34
N ARG A 15 36.52 -39.91 -14.17
CA ARG A 15 35.41 -40.92 -14.12
C ARG A 15 34.03 -40.72 -13.42
N ASP A 16 33.03 -40.73 -14.31
CA ASP A 16 31.71 -41.42 -14.34
C ASP A 16 30.47 -40.93 -13.57
N GLY A 17 29.37 -40.73 -14.33
CA GLY A 17 27.98 -40.66 -13.85
C GLY A 17 27.16 -39.53 -14.47
N GLY A 18 26.53 -39.78 -15.63
CA GLY A 18 25.76 -38.78 -16.39
C GLY A 18 24.46 -38.32 -15.73
N TYR A 19 24.06 -37.07 -15.97
CA TYR A 19 22.92 -36.67 -16.81
C TYR A 19 22.90 -35.13 -16.93
N LYS A 20 22.90 -34.65 -18.17
CA LYS A 20 23.29 -33.30 -18.59
C LYS A 20 22.23 -32.24 -18.28
N ARG A 21 22.60 -31.22 -17.50
CA ARG A 21 22.10 -29.84 -17.63
C ARG A 21 23.29 -28.89 -17.56
N SER A 22 23.66 -28.28 -18.68
CA SER A 22 24.64 -27.20 -18.68
C SER A 22 24.26 -26.13 -19.69
N ARG A 23 24.03 -24.94 -19.14
CA ARG A 23 24.24 -23.62 -19.73
C ARG A 23 25.71 -23.50 -20.14
N VAL A 24 26.00 -22.98 -21.34
CA VAL A 24 27.23 -22.23 -21.61
C VAL A 24 26.94 -21.10 -22.61
N ASP A 25 27.31 -19.89 -22.19
CA ASP A 25 27.48 -18.67 -22.97
C ASP A 25 28.67 -18.76 -23.96
N ASP A 26 28.49 -18.16 -25.14
CA ASP A 26 29.45 -17.28 -25.83
C ASP A 26 30.98 -17.48 -25.62
N ARG A 27 31.71 -17.92 -26.67
CA ARG A 27 32.32 -17.02 -27.70
C ARG A 27 33.45 -17.67 -28.55
N TYR A 28 33.39 -17.32 -29.84
CA TYR A 28 34.44 -17.24 -30.90
C TYR A 28 35.00 -18.50 -31.59
N GLY A 29 34.41 -18.75 -32.77
CA GLY A 29 35.01 -19.40 -33.95
C GLY A 29 33.99 -19.27 -35.09
N GLY A 30 34.02 -18.19 -35.87
CA GLY A 30 34.77 -18.19 -37.11
C GLY A 30 33.89 -18.64 -38.30
N SER A 31 33.16 -17.69 -38.87
CA SER A 31 32.64 -17.66 -40.25
C SER A 31 31.67 -18.76 -40.72
N ARG A 32 30.57 -18.31 -41.37
CA ARG A 32 29.62 -19.06 -42.23
C ARG A 32 28.31 -19.57 -41.62
N ARG A 33 27.67 -18.84 -40.70
CA ARG A 33 26.25 -19.07 -40.33
C ARG A 33 25.37 -17.82 -40.18
N TYR A 34 25.81 -16.65 -40.66
CA TYR A 34 24.99 -15.43 -40.65
C TYR A 34 24.09 -15.25 -41.89
N ASP A 35 24.20 -16.10 -42.91
CA ASP A 35 23.36 -15.97 -44.13
C ASP A 35 22.05 -16.78 -44.11
N ARG A 36 21.72 -17.46 -42.99
CA ARG A 36 20.50 -18.28 -42.89
C ARG A 36 19.43 -17.76 -41.93
N ARG A 37 19.69 -16.68 -41.17
CA ARG A 37 18.69 -16.09 -40.25
C ARG A 37 18.00 -14.83 -40.78
N ASP A 38 18.51 -14.21 -41.84
CA ASP A 38 17.84 -13.06 -42.48
C ASP A 38 16.87 -13.44 -43.61
N ARG A 39 16.74 -14.74 -43.93
CA ARG A 39 15.81 -15.21 -44.98
C ARG A 39 14.40 -15.55 -44.50
N ASP A 40 14.17 -15.67 -43.20
CA ASP A 40 12.84 -15.96 -42.64
C ASP A 40 12.05 -14.69 -42.26
N ARG A 41 12.59 -13.49 -42.58
CA ARG A 41 11.91 -12.19 -42.36
C ARG A 41 11.00 -11.73 -43.51
N PHE A 42 10.85 -12.52 -44.57
CA PHE A 42 9.99 -12.18 -45.71
C PHE A 42 9.07 -13.34 -46.07
N ASN A 43 7.86 -13.33 -45.48
CA ASN A 43 6.58 -13.56 -46.15
C ASN A 43 5.43 -13.38 -45.15
N GLU A 44 5.42 -12.26 -44.42
CA GLU A 44 4.16 -11.87 -43.79
C GLU A 44 3.20 -11.42 -44.90
N SER A 45 2.03 -12.05 -44.99
CA SER A 45 1.01 -11.62 -45.95
C SER A 45 0.59 -10.18 -45.68
N ASP A 46 0.26 -9.42 -46.73
CA ASP A 46 -0.22 -8.04 -46.58
C ASP A 46 -1.44 -7.95 -45.65
N ARG A 47 -2.27 -9.00 -45.63
CA ARG A 47 -3.42 -9.15 -44.71
C ARG A 47 -2.99 -9.25 -43.24
N ALA A 48 -1.96 -10.04 -42.93
CA ALA A 48 -1.43 -10.14 -41.57
C ALA A 48 -0.79 -8.82 -41.11
N ARG A 49 -0.09 -8.14 -42.04
CA ARG A 49 0.49 -6.82 -41.78
C ARG A 49 -0.59 -5.78 -41.48
N ALA A 50 -1.63 -5.69 -42.32
CA ALA A 50 -2.74 -4.76 -42.15
C ALA A 50 -3.46 -4.97 -40.81
N TRP A 51 -3.76 -6.23 -40.48
CA TRP A 51 -4.32 -6.61 -39.17
C TRP A 51 -3.44 -6.19 -37.99
N ARG A 52 -2.12 -6.38 -38.08
CA ARG A 52 -1.20 -5.93 -37.02
C ARG A 52 -1.19 -4.41 -36.90
N LEU A 53 -1.17 -3.70 -38.02
CA LEU A 53 -1.17 -2.23 -38.04
C LEU A 53 -2.45 -1.66 -37.43
N ALA A 54 -3.62 -2.24 -37.71
CA ALA A 54 -4.89 -1.84 -37.10
C ALA A 54 -4.84 -2.01 -35.57
N LYS A 55 -4.44 -3.19 -35.08
CA LYS A 55 -4.30 -3.44 -33.63
C LYS A 55 -3.29 -2.52 -32.96
N LYS A 56 -2.14 -2.30 -33.63
CA LYS A 56 -1.09 -1.40 -33.14
C LYS A 56 -1.59 0.04 -33.02
N ALA A 57 -2.34 0.51 -34.01
CA ALA A 57 -2.90 1.86 -34.02
C ALA A 57 -3.89 2.11 -32.86
N VAL A 58 -4.70 1.11 -32.49
CA VAL A 58 -5.60 1.19 -31.32
C VAL A 58 -4.82 1.34 -30.00
N VAL A 59 -3.68 0.66 -29.87
CA VAL A 59 -2.86 0.71 -28.64
C VAL A 59 -2.07 2.03 -28.55
N GLU A 60 -1.55 2.54 -29.67
CA GLU A 60 -0.76 3.78 -29.76
C GLU A 60 -1.60 5.07 -29.77
N LEU A 61 -2.93 4.96 -29.67
CA LEU A 61 -3.84 6.10 -29.65
C LEU A 61 -3.49 7.06 -28.50
N GLY A 62 -3.28 8.34 -28.79
CA GLY A 62 -2.89 9.36 -27.79
C GLY A 62 -1.38 9.61 -27.68
N ASP A 63 -0.54 8.88 -28.42
CA ASP A 63 0.92 9.08 -28.41
C ASP A 63 1.40 10.11 -29.47
N GLY A 64 0.48 10.86 -30.09
CA GLY A 64 0.74 11.80 -31.17
C GLY A 64 -0.41 12.80 -31.37
N VAL A 65 -0.46 13.47 -32.53
CA VAL A 65 -1.50 14.46 -32.81
C VAL A 65 -2.88 13.79 -32.86
N GLU A 66 -3.74 14.12 -31.90
CA GLU A 66 -5.01 13.43 -31.63
C GLU A 66 -5.88 13.27 -32.89
N ARG A 67 -6.09 14.36 -33.64
CA ARG A 67 -6.93 14.36 -34.85
C ARG A 67 -6.40 13.41 -35.92
N GLU A 68 -5.12 13.51 -36.26
CA GLU A 68 -4.50 12.67 -37.30
C GLU A 68 -4.48 11.19 -36.90
N GLN A 69 -4.19 10.90 -35.63
CA GLN A 69 -4.20 9.54 -35.10
C GLN A 69 -5.58 8.91 -35.09
N LEU A 70 -6.61 9.65 -34.68
CA LEU A 70 -7.99 9.17 -34.66
C LEU A 70 -8.49 8.87 -36.08
N SER A 71 -8.29 9.78 -37.04
CA SER A 71 -8.67 9.55 -38.45
C SER A 71 -7.92 8.37 -39.06
N ARG A 72 -6.61 8.26 -38.82
CA ARG A 72 -5.81 7.14 -39.33
C ARG A 72 -6.25 5.81 -38.73
N THR A 73 -6.50 5.78 -37.42
CA THR A 73 -6.89 4.55 -36.71
C THR A 73 -8.28 4.10 -37.15
N SER A 74 -9.24 5.03 -37.27
CA SER A 74 -10.60 4.70 -37.73
C SER A 74 -10.58 4.12 -39.15
N ASP A 75 -9.82 4.71 -40.08
CA ASP A 75 -9.67 4.19 -41.44
C ASP A 75 -9.05 2.79 -41.50
N LEU A 76 -8.04 2.52 -40.65
CA LEU A 76 -7.44 1.19 -40.56
C LEU A 76 -8.43 0.15 -40.04
N LEU A 77 -9.23 0.50 -39.04
CA LEU A 77 -10.26 -0.38 -38.49
C LEU A 77 -11.35 -0.67 -39.53
N LEU A 78 -11.81 0.35 -40.25
CA LEU A 78 -12.86 0.21 -41.27
C LEU A 78 -12.44 -0.71 -42.43
N ARG A 79 -11.17 -0.66 -42.85
CA ARG A 79 -10.62 -1.59 -43.86
C ARG A 79 -10.62 -3.04 -43.39
N GLU A 80 -10.38 -3.27 -42.10
CA GLU A 80 -10.39 -4.63 -41.54
C GLU A 80 -11.80 -5.19 -41.31
N LEU A 81 -12.83 -4.32 -41.29
CA LEU A 81 -14.24 -4.61 -41.05
C LEU A 81 -15.10 -4.67 -42.35
N GLU A 82 -14.47 -4.89 -43.50
CA GLU A 82 -15.14 -5.09 -44.78
C GLU A 82 -16.01 -6.37 -44.81
N PRO A 83 -17.05 -6.44 -45.68
CA PRO A 83 -18.17 -7.41 -45.58
C PRO A 83 -17.79 -8.90 -45.54
N ASP A 84 -16.65 -9.29 -46.11
CA ASP A 84 -16.25 -10.69 -46.27
C ASP A 84 -15.48 -11.27 -45.06
N ALA A 85 -15.28 -10.49 -43.99
CA ALA A 85 -14.50 -10.87 -42.80
C ALA A 85 -15.35 -11.00 -41.51
N GLN A 86 -16.55 -11.57 -41.66
CA GLN A 86 -17.63 -11.58 -40.66
C GLN A 86 -17.23 -12.10 -39.26
N ASP A 87 -17.74 -11.36 -38.27
CA ASP A 87 -17.80 -11.52 -36.82
C ASP A 87 -16.49 -11.64 -36.02
N VAL A 88 -15.55 -12.51 -36.41
CA VAL A 88 -14.37 -12.79 -35.57
C VAL A 88 -13.43 -11.59 -35.45
N LYS A 89 -13.16 -10.87 -36.54
CA LYS A 89 -12.30 -9.67 -36.48
C LYS A 89 -12.97 -8.52 -35.73
N LEU A 90 -14.29 -8.38 -35.91
CA LEU A 90 -15.11 -7.37 -35.25
C LEU A 90 -15.05 -7.56 -33.73
N GLY A 91 -15.34 -8.77 -33.26
CA GLY A 91 -15.26 -9.10 -31.83
C GLY A 91 -13.86 -8.90 -31.25
N HIS A 92 -12.79 -9.25 -31.98
CA HIS A 92 -11.42 -9.02 -31.52
C HIS A 92 -11.06 -7.53 -31.40
N LEU A 93 -11.43 -6.70 -32.38
CA LEU A 93 -11.17 -5.26 -32.33
C LEU A 93 -12.01 -4.59 -31.24
N ALA A 94 -13.27 -4.99 -31.10
CA ALA A 94 -14.14 -4.49 -30.03
C ALA A 94 -13.55 -4.84 -28.65
N THR A 95 -13.14 -6.09 -28.45
CA THR A 95 -12.47 -6.54 -27.22
C THR A 95 -11.18 -5.76 -26.95
N LEU A 96 -10.39 -5.44 -27.97
CA LEU A 96 -9.16 -4.67 -27.82
C LEU A 96 -9.45 -3.23 -27.36
N VAL A 97 -10.46 -2.57 -27.95
CA VAL A 97 -10.89 -1.22 -27.55
C VAL A 97 -11.45 -1.23 -26.14
N LEU A 98 -12.33 -2.18 -25.79
CA LEU A 98 -12.89 -2.32 -24.45
C LEU A 98 -11.81 -2.56 -23.40
N ARG A 99 -10.82 -3.43 -23.69
CA ARG A 99 -9.67 -3.66 -22.81
C ARG A 99 -8.80 -2.41 -22.64
N GLY A 100 -8.67 -1.60 -23.69
CA GLY A 100 -7.97 -0.33 -23.62
C GLY A 100 -8.70 0.66 -22.72
N ALA A 101 -10.00 0.88 -22.97
CA ALA A 101 -10.83 1.83 -22.24
C ALA A 101 -11.05 1.46 -20.76
N SER A 102 -11.09 0.17 -20.43
CA SER A 102 -11.22 -0.32 -19.05
C SER A 102 -9.93 -0.31 -18.23
N ARG A 103 -8.80 0.09 -18.83
CA ARG A 103 -7.48 0.09 -18.17
C ARG A 103 -6.75 1.43 -18.29
N LEU A 104 -6.91 2.12 -19.41
CA LEU A 104 -6.19 3.36 -19.71
C LEU A 104 -7.14 4.53 -19.58
N ALA A 105 -7.39 4.95 -18.33
CA ALA A 105 -8.34 6.00 -17.98
C ALA A 105 -8.15 7.31 -18.78
N HIS A 106 -6.90 7.72 -18.98
CA HIS A 106 -6.54 8.91 -19.74
C HIS A 106 -6.84 8.82 -21.25
N LYS A 107 -7.16 7.62 -21.76
CA LYS A 107 -7.52 7.37 -23.16
C LYS A 107 -9.01 7.08 -23.35
N THR A 108 -9.84 7.09 -22.30
CA THR A 108 -11.26 6.72 -22.39
C THR A 108 -12.02 7.57 -23.43
N ALA A 109 -11.86 8.89 -23.42
CA ALA A 109 -12.49 9.78 -24.40
C ALA A 109 -11.96 9.57 -25.83
N LEU A 110 -10.68 9.23 -26.00
CA LEU A 110 -10.09 8.89 -27.29
C LEU A 110 -10.68 7.59 -27.85
N TYR A 111 -10.85 6.57 -26.99
CA TYR A 111 -11.50 5.31 -27.38
C TYR A 111 -12.96 5.53 -27.75
N ALA A 112 -13.71 6.31 -26.96
CA ALA A 112 -15.09 6.64 -27.29
C ALA A 112 -15.21 7.35 -28.65
N THR A 113 -14.34 8.34 -28.91
CA THR A 113 -14.30 9.07 -30.19
C THR A 113 -13.95 8.15 -31.36
N LEU A 114 -12.98 7.25 -31.19
CA LEU A 114 -12.65 6.22 -32.19
C LEU A 114 -13.85 5.33 -32.50
N VAL A 115 -14.58 4.90 -31.46
CA VAL A 115 -15.80 4.09 -31.63
C VAL A 115 -16.86 4.89 -32.39
N GLY A 116 -17.08 6.17 -32.07
CA GLY A 116 -18.01 7.04 -32.79
C GLY A 116 -17.69 7.13 -34.29
N LEU A 117 -16.43 7.39 -34.64
CA LEU A 117 -15.97 7.48 -36.03
C LEU A 117 -16.18 6.17 -36.81
N VAL A 118 -15.94 5.02 -36.17
CA VAL A 118 -16.17 3.71 -36.81
C VAL A 118 -17.66 3.40 -36.89
N ASN A 119 -18.43 3.72 -35.83
CA ASN A 119 -19.88 3.51 -35.73
C ASN A 119 -20.64 4.25 -36.84
N ALA A 120 -20.28 5.50 -37.12
CA ALA A 120 -20.86 6.32 -38.19
C ALA A 120 -20.87 5.61 -39.57
N ARG A 121 -19.89 4.73 -39.82
CA ARG A 121 -19.73 4.00 -41.09
C ARG A 121 -20.05 2.50 -40.97
N LYS A 122 -19.95 1.93 -39.77
CA LYS A 122 -20.18 0.50 -39.46
C LYS A 122 -20.92 0.36 -38.11
N PRO A 123 -22.26 0.51 -38.09
CA PRO A 123 -23.05 0.47 -36.85
C PRO A 123 -22.93 -0.84 -36.07
N ALA A 124 -22.68 -1.96 -36.75
CA ALA A 124 -22.45 -3.26 -36.11
C ALA A 124 -21.27 -3.24 -35.11
N PHE A 125 -20.25 -2.42 -35.36
CA PHE A 125 -19.13 -2.26 -34.44
C PHE A 125 -19.53 -1.52 -33.17
N GLY A 126 -20.30 -0.42 -33.29
CA GLY A 126 -20.84 0.30 -32.13
C GLY A 126 -21.75 -0.58 -31.28
N ARG A 127 -22.61 -1.38 -31.93
CA ARG A 127 -23.48 -2.35 -31.25
C ARG A 127 -22.70 -3.39 -30.44
N GLU A 128 -21.60 -3.92 -30.99
CA GLU A 128 -20.74 -4.89 -30.29
C GLU A 128 -19.94 -4.25 -29.13
N ILE A 129 -19.51 -3.00 -29.28
CA ILE A 129 -18.87 -2.26 -28.18
C ILE A 129 -19.84 -2.07 -27.03
N VAL A 130 -21.07 -1.59 -27.30
CA VAL A 130 -22.09 -1.34 -26.27
C VAL A 130 -22.51 -2.65 -25.59
N SER A 131 -22.74 -3.72 -26.37
CA SER A 131 -23.11 -5.03 -25.83
C SER A 131 -21.96 -5.66 -25.01
N GLY A 132 -20.72 -5.54 -25.48
CA GLY A 132 -19.53 -6.03 -24.80
C GLY A 132 -19.23 -5.28 -23.51
N ALA A 133 -19.34 -3.95 -23.51
CA ALA A 133 -19.20 -3.11 -22.31
C ALA A 133 -20.26 -3.46 -21.27
N THR A 134 -21.54 -3.52 -21.68
CA THR A 134 -22.69 -3.94 -20.86
C THR A 134 -22.46 -5.30 -20.22
N ARG A 135 -22.05 -6.30 -21.01
CA ARG A 135 -21.78 -7.66 -20.53
C ARG A 135 -20.59 -7.71 -19.56
N SER A 136 -19.54 -6.94 -19.84
CA SER A 136 -18.38 -6.86 -18.93
C SER A 136 -18.77 -6.22 -17.60
N LEU A 137 -19.52 -5.11 -17.66
CA LEU A 137 -19.99 -4.40 -16.47
C LEU A 137 -20.84 -5.30 -15.58
N GLN A 138 -21.78 -6.05 -16.15
CA GLN A 138 -22.60 -6.99 -15.39
C GLN A 138 -21.72 -8.04 -14.67
N LYS A 139 -20.78 -8.68 -15.39
CA LYS A 139 -19.87 -9.66 -14.79
C LYS A 139 -18.97 -9.08 -13.69
N ASP A 140 -18.59 -7.82 -13.80
CA ASP A 140 -17.78 -7.14 -12.79
C ASP A 140 -18.59 -6.75 -11.56
N VAL A 141 -19.87 -6.41 -11.74
CA VAL A 141 -20.81 -6.21 -10.63
C VAL A 141 -21.14 -7.54 -9.95
N ASP A 142 -21.39 -8.60 -10.72
CA ASP A 142 -21.65 -9.95 -10.20
C ASP A 142 -20.47 -10.49 -9.39
N PHE A 143 -19.24 -10.11 -9.74
CA PHE A 143 -18.04 -10.48 -8.97
C PHE A 143 -18.12 -10.02 -7.51
N PHE A 144 -18.78 -8.89 -7.23
CA PHE A 144 -18.95 -8.37 -5.88
C PHE A 144 -20.07 -9.08 -5.09
N SER A 145 -20.90 -9.89 -5.73
CA SER A 145 -21.98 -10.63 -5.07
C SER A 145 -21.46 -11.84 -4.27
N LEU A 146 -22.19 -12.17 -3.21
CA LEU A 146 -22.10 -13.43 -2.46
C LEU A 146 -22.66 -14.60 -3.27
N GLU A 147 -23.69 -14.34 -4.08
CA GLU A 147 -24.33 -15.36 -4.92
C GLU A 147 -23.41 -15.67 -6.11
N LYS A 148 -22.91 -16.90 -6.18
CA LYS A 148 -22.30 -17.40 -7.41
C LYS A 148 -23.41 -17.51 -8.44
N VAL A 149 -23.44 -16.59 -9.40
CA VAL A 149 -24.35 -16.67 -10.54
C VAL A 149 -24.11 -18.01 -11.23
N GLU A 150 -25.07 -18.93 -11.15
CA GLU A 150 -25.08 -20.19 -11.87
C GLU A 150 -25.31 -19.92 -13.37
N ASP A 151 -24.36 -19.27 -14.06
CA ASP A 151 -24.45 -19.15 -15.53
C ASP A 151 -23.09 -18.97 -16.21
N SER A 152 -22.46 -20.09 -16.52
CA SER A 152 -22.24 -20.57 -17.89
C SER A 152 -21.27 -21.75 -17.83
N ASP A 153 -21.47 -22.79 -18.65
CA ASP A 153 -20.54 -23.92 -18.84
C ASP A 153 -19.12 -23.49 -19.32
N THR A 154 -18.85 -22.18 -19.41
CA THR A 154 -17.59 -21.59 -19.80
C THR A 154 -16.85 -21.00 -18.59
N PRO A 155 -15.60 -21.43 -18.31
CA PRO A 155 -14.82 -20.89 -17.21
C PRO A 155 -14.56 -19.39 -17.40
N ASP A 156 -14.63 -18.61 -16.31
CA ASP A 156 -14.27 -17.19 -16.37
C ASP A 156 -12.78 -17.08 -16.72
N THR A 157 -12.49 -16.55 -17.90
CA THR A 157 -11.12 -16.41 -18.40
C THR A 157 -10.46 -15.11 -17.97
N ASP A 158 -11.21 -14.20 -17.35
CA ASP A 158 -10.68 -12.94 -16.88
C ASP A 158 -9.67 -13.13 -15.75
N VAL A 159 -8.53 -12.47 -15.85
CA VAL A 159 -7.44 -12.63 -14.87
C VAL A 159 -7.77 -11.89 -13.58
N LEU A 160 -8.36 -10.69 -13.65
CA LEU A 160 -8.60 -9.87 -12.46
C LEU A 160 -9.60 -10.54 -11.51
N ARG A 161 -10.70 -11.06 -12.04
CA ARG A 161 -11.70 -11.78 -11.23
C ARG A 161 -11.17 -13.11 -10.68
N ARG A 162 -10.36 -13.84 -11.45
CA ARG A 162 -9.73 -15.10 -11.00
C ARG A 162 -8.69 -14.88 -9.92
N ASP A 163 -7.93 -13.80 -10.02
CA ASP A 163 -6.91 -13.42 -9.03
C ASP A 163 -7.55 -12.79 -7.78
N GLY A 164 -8.87 -12.50 -7.79
CA GLY A 164 -9.56 -11.86 -6.68
C GLY A 164 -9.18 -10.39 -6.49
N ASP A 165 -8.70 -9.71 -7.54
CA ASP A 165 -8.21 -8.33 -7.45
C ASP A 165 -9.39 -7.33 -7.42
N VAL A 166 -9.92 -7.10 -6.22
CA VAL A 166 -11.08 -6.26 -5.93
C VAL A 166 -10.90 -4.84 -6.49
N ASP A 167 -9.77 -4.19 -6.20
CA ASP A 167 -9.52 -2.80 -6.61
C ASP A 167 -9.37 -2.67 -8.14
N ALA A 168 -8.77 -3.65 -8.80
CA ALA A 168 -8.67 -3.65 -10.26
C ALA A 168 -10.04 -3.87 -10.94
N VAL A 169 -10.90 -4.73 -10.38
CA VAL A 169 -12.27 -4.91 -10.86
C VAL A 169 -13.10 -3.65 -10.61
N ALA A 170 -12.98 -3.03 -9.43
CA ALA A 170 -13.64 -1.76 -9.09
C ALA A 170 -13.24 -0.62 -10.06
N THR A 171 -11.94 -0.53 -10.36
CA THR A 171 -11.42 0.40 -11.37
C THR A 171 -12.01 0.12 -12.75
N ARG A 172 -12.13 -1.15 -13.14
CA ARG A 172 -12.75 -1.53 -14.43
C ARG A 172 -14.24 -1.17 -14.48
N VAL A 173 -15.00 -1.33 -13.40
CA VAL A 173 -16.39 -0.88 -13.30
C VAL A 173 -16.48 0.62 -13.55
N ARG A 174 -15.72 1.42 -12.79
CA ARG A 174 -15.66 2.88 -12.93
C ARG A 174 -15.34 3.31 -14.37
N LEU A 175 -14.28 2.77 -14.96
CA LEU A 175 -13.86 3.12 -16.32
C LEU A 175 -14.83 2.64 -17.41
N THR A 176 -15.51 1.52 -17.19
CA THR A 176 -16.54 1.02 -18.14
C THR A 176 -17.78 1.91 -18.11
N VAL A 177 -18.23 2.32 -16.92
CA VAL A 177 -19.33 3.29 -16.79
C VAL A 177 -18.95 4.64 -17.40
N ARG A 178 -17.74 5.14 -17.13
CA ARG A 178 -17.19 6.34 -17.78
C ARG A 178 -17.16 6.21 -19.31
N LEU A 179 -16.74 5.06 -19.85
CA LEU A 179 -16.75 4.81 -21.29
C LEU A 179 -18.17 4.89 -21.86
N LEU A 180 -19.15 4.24 -21.22
CA LEU A 180 -20.55 4.28 -21.65
C LEU A 180 -21.09 5.72 -21.67
N ALA A 181 -20.68 6.56 -20.70
CA ALA A 181 -21.00 7.97 -20.68
C ALA A 181 -20.33 8.76 -21.81
N GLU A 182 -19.02 8.57 -22.06
CA GLU A 182 -18.32 9.21 -23.19
C GLU A 182 -18.88 8.79 -24.56
N LEU A 183 -19.42 7.56 -24.68
CA LEU A 183 -20.06 7.09 -25.91
C LEU A 183 -21.35 7.86 -26.26
N VAL A 184 -21.95 8.58 -25.31
CA VAL A 184 -23.04 9.54 -25.60
C VAL A 184 -22.49 10.72 -26.40
N ALA A 185 -21.36 11.28 -25.96
CA ALA A 185 -20.69 12.38 -26.65
C ALA A 185 -20.24 11.99 -28.06
N ALA A 186 -19.84 10.73 -28.24
CA ALA A 186 -19.47 10.14 -29.52
C ALA A 186 -20.66 9.70 -30.41
N LYS A 187 -21.92 9.97 -30.00
CA LYS A 187 -23.16 9.58 -30.72
C LYS A 187 -23.28 8.07 -30.97
N VAL A 188 -22.84 7.25 -30.02
CA VAL A 188 -22.93 5.78 -30.07
C VAL A 188 -24.01 5.26 -29.11
N CYS A 189 -24.14 5.84 -27.92
CA CYS A 189 -25.16 5.49 -26.93
C CYS A 189 -26.30 6.53 -26.93
N LYS A 190 -27.51 6.09 -26.57
CA LYS A 190 -28.59 7.02 -26.22
C LYS A 190 -28.34 7.62 -24.84
N ALA A 191 -28.47 8.95 -24.73
CA ALA A 191 -28.26 9.65 -23.46
C ALA A 191 -29.24 9.21 -22.36
N GLU A 192 -30.52 9.01 -22.72
CA GLU A 192 -31.58 8.58 -21.80
C GLU A 192 -31.24 7.23 -21.14
N ASP A 193 -30.79 6.26 -21.92
CA ASP A 193 -30.41 4.92 -21.43
C ASP A 193 -29.22 5.00 -20.47
N VAL A 194 -28.21 5.83 -20.78
CA VAL A 194 -27.03 6.00 -19.93
C VAL A 194 -27.37 6.74 -18.65
N LEU A 195 -28.18 7.80 -18.73
CA LEU A 195 -28.65 8.54 -17.56
C LEU A 195 -29.51 7.64 -16.66
N ALA A 196 -30.36 6.78 -17.23
CA ALA A 196 -31.13 5.80 -16.46
C ALA A 196 -30.25 4.75 -15.76
N MET A 197 -29.16 4.30 -16.40
CA MET A 197 -28.18 3.41 -15.79
C MET A 197 -27.46 4.10 -14.62
N LEU A 198 -26.99 5.34 -14.81
CA LEU A 198 -26.36 6.15 -13.75
C LEU A 198 -27.34 6.42 -12.61
N ASP A 199 -28.61 6.68 -12.92
CA ASP A 199 -29.68 6.88 -11.94
C ASP A 199 -29.98 5.63 -11.14
N SER A 200 -29.90 4.45 -11.76
CA SER A 200 -30.06 3.16 -11.09
C SER A 200 -28.91 2.91 -10.10
N LEU A 201 -27.68 3.24 -10.47
CA LEU A 201 -26.51 3.16 -9.58
C LEU A 201 -26.60 4.17 -8.43
N GLN A 202 -26.96 5.43 -8.72
CA GLN A 202 -27.15 6.46 -7.71
C GLN A 202 -28.35 6.16 -6.80
N GLY A 203 -29.36 5.46 -7.31
CA GLY A 203 -30.53 5.01 -6.56
C GLY A 203 -30.20 4.00 -5.46
N LEU A 204 -29.03 3.34 -5.52
CA LEU A 204 -28.51 2.52 -4.41
C LEU A 204 -28.01 3.41 -3.26
N CYS A 205 -27.63 4.65 -3.56
CA CYS A 205 -26.95 5.58 -2.66
C CYS A 205 -27.97 6.54 -2.04
N THR A 206 -29.07 6.01 -1.48
CA THR A 206 -30.05 6.81 -0.74
C THR A 206 -29.71 6.83 0.75
N PRO A 207 -30.11 7.88 1.49
CA PRO A 207 -30.08 7.86 2.95
C PRO A 207 -30.97 6.72 3.47
N ASP A 208 -30.47 5.95 4.45
CA ASP A 208 -31.30 4.99 5.17
C ASP A 208 -31.72 5.57 6.52
N ASP A 209 -32.91 5.21 6.99
CA ASP A 209 -33.31 5.43 8.37
C ASP A 209 -32.71 4.32 9.24
N TRP A 210 -31.46 4.51 9.68
CA TRP A 210 -30.75 3.54 10.52
C TRP A 210 -31.37 3.36 11.92
N ASP A 211 -32.24 4.29 12.34
CA ASP A 211 -32.94 4.25 13.62
C ASP A 211 -34.28 3.51 13.55
N ALA A 212 -34.78 3.21 12.36
CA ALA A 212 -35.97 2.38 12.21
C ALA A 212 -35.71 0.98 12.80
N ASP A 213 -36.71 0.40 13.46
CA ASP A 213 -36.76 -1.02 13.89
C ASP A 213 -36.86 -1.95 12.66
N ASP A 214 -36.01 -1.73 11.66
CA ASP A 214 -35.98 -2.45 10.41
C ASP A 214 -35.02 -3.64 10.53
N GLU A 215 -35.55 -4.86 10.38
CA GLU A 215 -34.80 -6.14 10.44
C GLU A 215 -33.81 -6.30 9.26
N THR A 216 -33.69 -5.28 8.39
CA THR A 216 -32.89 -5.31 7.15
C THR A 216 -31.38 -5.49 7.40
N HIS A 217 -30.84 -5.01 8.52
CA HIS A 217 -29.42 -5.19 8.88
C HIS A 217 -29.28 -5.81 10.28
N ALA A 218 -28.55 -6.92 10.40
CA ALA A 218 -28.40 -7.70 11.61
C ALA A 218 -27.33 -7.15 12.58
N SER A 219 -26.37 -6.36 12.09
CA SER A 219 -25.30 -5.77 12.91
C SER A 219 -24.91 -4.35 12.48
N LEU A 220 -24.27 -3.58 13.38
CA LEU A 220 -23.68 -2.29 13.03
C LEU A 220 -22.67 -2.42 11.88
N ARG A 221 -21.87 -3.50 11.88
CA ARG A 221 -20.88 -3.75 10.85
C ARG A 221 -21.52 -3.85 9.46
N GLU A 222 -22.63 -4.56 9.34
CA GLU A 222 -23.38 -4.67 8.08
C GLU A 222 -23.93 -3.34 7.59
N ARG A 223 -24.35 -2.45 8.52
CA ARG A 223 -24.80 -1.09 8.18
C ARG A 223 -23.64 -0.24 7.64
N GLU A 224 -22.49 -0.29 8.29
CA GLU A 224 -21.28 0.42 7.85
C GLU A 224 -20.73 -0.14 6.52
N ASP A 225 -20.76 -1.46 6.33
CA ASP A 225 -20.40 -2.11 5.07
C ASP A 225 -21.34 -1.71 3.92
N ALA A 226 -22.65 -1.61 4.18
CA ALA A 226 -23.62 -1.10 3.22
C ALA A 226 -23.33 0.38 2.85
N ALA A 227 -23.03 1.22 3.84
CA ALA A 227 -22.63 2.62 3.60
C ALA A 227 -21.34 2.73 2.77
N ALA A 228 -20.37 1.83 2.98
CA ALA A 228 -19.14 1.77 2.19
C ALA A 228 -19.38 1.34 0.73
N TRP A 229 -20.32 0.42 0.48
CA TRP A 229 -20.76 0.08 -0.88
C TRP A 229 -21.45 1.25 -1.58
N LYS A 230 -22.28 2.00 -0.86
CA LYS A 230 -22.91 3.22 -1.38
C LYS A 230 -21.85 4.27 -1.75
N ASP A 231 -20.82 4.45 -0.93
CA ASP A 231 -19.69 5.34 -1.25
C ASP A 231 -19.00 4.93 -2.57
N PHE A 232 -18.82 3.61 -2.81
CA PHE A 232 -18.26 3.10 -4.05
C PHE A 232 -19.14 3.41 -5.27
N PHE A 233 -20.43 3.09 -5.25
CA PHE A 233 -21.31 3.35 -6.38
C PHE A 233 -21.51 4.85 -6.66
N ALA A 234 -21.62 5.67 -5.60
CA ALA A 234 -21.64 7.12 -5.72
C ALA A 234 -20.37 7.65 -6.41
N SER A 235 -19.20 7.08 -6.08
CA SER A 235 -17.93 7.47 -6.70
C SER A 235 -17.90 7.14 -8.20
N VAL A 236 -18.47 6.00 -8.61
CA VAL A 236 -18.57 5.60 -10.02
C VAL A 236 -19.46 6.56 -10.81
N VAL A 237 -20.60 6.96 -10.23
CA VAL A 237 -21.52 7.92 -10.87
C VAL A 237 -20.87 9.30 -10.99
N LEU A 238 -20.35 9.83 -9.89
CA LEU A 238 -19.71 11.15 -9.86
C LEU A 238 -18.50 11.25 -10.80
N ASP A 239 -17.69 10.18 -10.89
CA ASP A 239 -16.59 10.09 -11.85
C ASP A 239 -17.07 10.21 -13.30
N ALA A 240 -18.13 9.47 -13.67
CA ALA A 240 -18.71 9.55 -15.01
C ALA A 240 -19.29 10.94 -15.31
N LEU A 241 -19.94 11.58 -14.34
CA LEU A 241 -20.47 12.93 -14.48
C LEU A 241 -19.35 13.98 -14.62
N LEU A 242 -18.25 13.85 -13.89
CA LEU A 242 -17.12 14.79 -13.96
C LEU A 242 -16.47 14.77 -15.35
N HIS A 243 -16.33 13.59 -15.94
CA HIS A 243 -15.71 13.42 -17.26
C HIS A 243 -16.65 13.73 -18.42
N SER A 244 -17.88 13.22 -18.37
CA SER A 244 -18.80 13.24 -19.53
C SER A 244 -20.01 14.15 -19.33
N GLY A 245 -20.07 14.91 -18.23
CA GLY A 245 -21.24 15.70 -17.86
C GLY A 245 -21.63 16.76 -18.89
N LYS A 246 -20.66 17.34 -19.61
CA LYS A 246 -20.93 18.28 -20.73
C LYS A 246 -21.90 17.68 -21.75
N ALA A 247 -21.64 16.45 -22.18
CA ALA A 247 -22.44 15.77 -23.20
C ALA A 247 -23.78 15.28 -22.65
N LEU A 248 -23.80 14.80 -21.40
CA LEU A 248 -25.01 14.33 -20.73
C LEU A 248 -25.99 15.48 -20.45
N ALA A 249 -25.50 16.59 -19.91
CA ALA A 249 -26.30 17.80 -19.64
C ALA A 249 -26.86 18.40 -20.94
N ALA A 250 -26.06 18.46 -22.00
CA ALA A 250 -26.52 18.95 -23.30
C ALA A 250 -27.57 18.03 -23.96
N ALA A 251 -27.55 16.74 -23.67
CA ALA A 251 -28.49 15.78 -24.25
C ALA A 251 -29.83 15.72 -23.50
N SER A 252 -29.83 15.81 -22.16
CA SER A 252 -31.04 15.83 -21.34
C SER A 252 -30.79 16.55 -20.01
N GLU A 253 -31.01 17.86 -20.01
CA GLU A 253 -30.78 18.75 -18.85
C GLU A 253 -31.60 18.31 -17.62
N ASN A 254 -32.89 18.02 -17.79
CA ASN A 254 -33.78 17.64 -16.69
C ASN A 254 -33.35 16.34 -15.98
N MET A 255 -32.97 15.31 -16.74
CA MET A 255 -32.52 14.04 -16.17
C MET A 255 -31.16 14.20 -15.49
N PHE A 256 -30.26 14.97 -16.12
CA PHE A 256 -28.94 15.28 -15.57
C PHE A 256 -29.04 16.04 -14.24
N ASP A 257 -29.86 17.10 -14.17
CA ASP A 257 -30.04 17.89 -12.96
C ASP A 257 -30.72 17.11 -11.84
N SER A 258 -31.68 16.24 -12.17
CA SER A 258 -32.31 15.32 -11.21
C SER A 258 -31.28 14.36 -10.61
N LEU A 259 -30.46 13.73 -11.45
CA LEU A 259 -29.38 12.84 -11.02
C LEU A 259 -28.37 13.58 -10.14
N LEU A 260 -27.92 14.76 -10.58
CA LEU A 260 -26.96 15.58 -9.84
C LEU A 260 -27.53 16.04 -8.49
N SER A 261 -28.83 16.30 -8.39
CA SER A 261 -29.51 16.60 -7.12
C SER A 261 -29.46 15.42 -6.15
N ARG A 262 -29.66 14.17 -6.63
CA ARG A 262 -29.55 12.98 -5.78
C ARG A 262 -28.11 12.70 -5.35
N CYS A 263 -27.13 12.93 -6.22
CA CYS A 263 -25.72 12.87 -5.85
C CYS A 263 -25.40 13.88 -4.73
N ARG A 264 -25.91 15.12 -4.84
CA ARG A 264 -25.75 16.14 -3.79
C ARG A 264 -26.30 15.66 -2.46
N GLU A 265 -27.56 15.22 -2.48
CA GLU A 265 -28.29 14.75 -1.30
C GLU A 265 -27.46 13.71 -0.56
N TYR A 266 -27.04 12.65 -1.26
CA TYR A 266 -26.19 11.61 -0.68
C TYR A 266 -24.88 12.15 -0.10
N VAL A 267 -24.14 12.97 -0.84
CA VAL A 267 -22.86 13.53 -0.37
C VAL A 267 -23.04 14.38 0.88
N SER A 268 -24.11 15.18 0.97
CA SER A 268 -24.42 15.96 2.18
C SER A 268 -24.87 15.11 3.36
N HIS A 269 -25.68 14.06 3.15
CA HIS A 269 -26.20 13.25 4.25
C HIS A 269 -25.11 12.44 4.97
N ARG A 270 -23.96 12.18 4.33
CA ARG A 270 -22.80 11.54 4.99
C ARG A 270 -22.28 12.34 6.19
N GLU A 271 -22.64 13.62 6.29
CA GLU A 271 -22.31 14.51 7.41
C GLU A 271 -23.37 14.57 8.50
N GLU A 272 -24.65 14.68 8.14
CA GLU A 272 -25.70 15.15 9.05
C GLU A 272 -26.70 14.06 9.49
N GLU A 273 -27.02 13.08 8.64
CA GLU A 273 -28.21 12.22 8.84
C GLU A 273 -28.00 10.73 8.54
N ASN A 274 -27.10 10.36 7.62
CA ASN A 274 -26.87 8.97 7.22
C ASN A 274 -25.71 8.35 8.02
N ASN A 275 -25.77 8.45 9.35
CA ASN A 275 -24.82 7.79 10.25
C ASN A 275 -25.29 6.34 10.48
N PRO A 276 -24.51 5.32 10.06
CA PRO A 276 -24.89 3.91 10.26
C PRO A 276 -25.16 3.51 11.73
N ARG A 277 -24.68 4.32 12.70
CA ARG A 277 -24.95 4.14 14.13
C ARG A 277 -26.26 4.77 14.64
N GLY A 278 -27.02 5.46 13.79
CA GLY A 278 -28.25 6.16 14.17
C GLY A 278 -28.02 7.57 14.73
N SER A 279 -29.11 8.30 14.97
CA SER A 279 -29.12 9.71 15.41
C SER A 279 -28.64 9.93 16.85
N SER A 280 -28.57 8.87 17.65
CA SER A 280 -28.15 8.92 19.07
C SER A 280 -26.65 8.70 19.29
N ALA A 281 -25.90 8.32 18.25
CA ALA A 281 -24.56 7.79 18.37
C ALA A 281 -23.45 8.83 18.13
N GLY A 282 -23.12 9.59 19.19
CA GLY A 282 -21.90 10.41 19.25
C GLY A 282 -21.79 11.51 18.18
N PRO A 283 -20.68 12.29 18.18
CA PRO A 283 -20.54 13.43 17.28
C PRO A 283 -19.93 13.11 15.90
N SER A 284 -19.45 11.88 15.64
CA SER A 284 -18.69 11.58 14.42
C SER A 284 -19.58 11.16 13.23
N SER A 285 -19.52 11.94 12.15
CA SER A 285 -20.22 11.68 10.88
C SER A 285 -19.69 10.42 10.19
N TRP A 286 -20.49 9.78 9.31
CA TRP A 286 -20.04 8.62 8.53
C TRP A 286 -18.75 8.92 7.76
N ARG A 287 -18.68 10.09 7.10
CA ARG A 287 -17.48 10.54 6.39
C ARG A 287 -16.27 10.62 7.31
N THR A 288 -16.42 11.20 8.50
CA THR A 288 -15.33 11.28 9.48
C THR A 288 -14.89 9.88 9.89
N ARG A 289 -15.82 8.96 10.19
CA ARG A 289 -15.48 7.59 10.58
C ARG A 289 -14.74 6.82 9.50
N ARG A 290 -15.16 7.00 8.24
CA ARG A 290 -14.58 6.37 7.05
C ARG A 290 -13.16 6.86 6.77
N LEU A 291 -12.86 8.12 7.09
CA LEU A 291 -11.61 8.78 6.68
C LEU A 291 -10.63 9.04 7.79
N GLN A 292 -11.09 9.17 9.03
CA GLN A 292 -10.27 9.65 10.13
C GLN A 292 -9.04 8.80 10.35
N LEU A 293 -9.03 7.53 9.96
CA LEU A 293 -7.85 6.67 10.06
C LEU A 293 -6.96 6.72 8.81
N ASP A 294 -7.51 7.04 7.64
CA ASP A 294 -6.79 7.08 6.36
C ASP A 294 -6.09 8.41 6.07
N LEU A 295 -6.25 9.42 6.94
CA LEU A 295 -5.50 10.67 6.81
C LEU A 295 -3.98 10.48 6.95
N LEU A 296 -3.21 11.20 6.12
CA LEU A 296 -1.74 11.20 6.17
C LEU A 296 -1.19 11.95 7.39
N TRP A 297 -1.89 12.99 7.83
CA TRP A 297 -1.59 13.79 9.01
C TRP A 297 -2.85 14.05 9.84
N GLY A 298 -2.65 14.24 11.14
CA GLY A 298 -3.71 14.65 12.07
C GLY A 298 -4.02 16.14 11.93
N PRO A 299 -5.23 16.56 12.36
CA PRO A 299 -5.53 17.98 12.49
C PRO A 299 -4.73 18.61 13.63
N GLU A 300 -4.58 19.94 13.62
CA GLU A 300 -3.92 20.65 14.72
C GLU A 300 -4.78 20.63 16.00
N SER A 301 -6.10 20.55 15.84
CA SER A 301 -7.07 20.40 16.92
C SER A 301 -8.17 19.40 16.57
N ASP A 302 -8.76 18.74 17.57
CA ASP A 302 -9.82 17.74 17.36
C ASP A 302 -11.05 18.34 16.64
N ASP A 303 -11.30 19.65 16.81
CA ASP A 303 -12.42 20.38 16.19
C ASP A 303 -12.27 20.53 14.66
N GLU A 304 -11.05 20.43 14.12
CA GLU A 304 -10.76 20.54 12.69
C GLU A 304 -10.88 19.21 11.94
N LEU A 305 -11.00 18.09 12.66
CA LEU A 305 -11.04 16.76 12.06
C LEU A 305 -12.14 16.62 10.98
N PRO A 306 -13.39 17.07 11.19
CA PRO A 306 -14.43 16.96 10.17
C PRO A 306 -14.09 17.75 8.91
N ALA A 307 -13.51 18.95 9.05
CA ALA A 307 -13.11 19.79 7.92
C ALA A 307 -11.94 19.19 7.14
N LEU A 308 -10.95 18.62 7.84
CA LEU A 308 -9.83 17.93 7.21
C LEU A 308 -10.31 16.69 6.44
N CYS A 309 -11.19 15.88 7.03
CA CYS A 309 -11.86 14.77 6.36
C CYS A 309 -12.62 15.23 5.12
N ALA A 310 -13.42 16.30 5.22
CA ALA A 310 -14.15 16.89 4.10
C ALA A 310 -13.23 17.26 2.92
N SER A 311 -12.13 17.95 3.23
CA SER A 311 -11.17 18.41 2.23
C SER A 311 -10.36 17.29 1.57
N SER A 312 -10.35 16.10 2.18
CA SER A 312 -9.63 14.91 1.70
C SER A 312 -10.57 13.84 1.11
N ASP A 313 -11.89 14.04 1.19
CA ASP A 313 -12.92 13.10 0.76
C ASP A 313 -13.13 13.19 -0.76
N ALA A 314 -12.92 12.07 -1.47
CA ALA A 314 -13.03 12.03 -2.92
C ALA A 314 -14.42 12.42 -3.43
N LEU A 315 -15.48 11.96 -2.76
CA LEU A 315 -16.87 12.27 -3.15
C LEU A 315 -17.18 13.76 -3.00
N SER A 316 -16.80 14.35 -1.86
CA SER A 316 -16.97 15.78 -1.58
C SER A 316 -16.23 16.63 -2.61
N LEU A 317 -14.97 16.31 -2.91
CA LEU A 317 -14.17 17.05 -3.89
C LEU A 317 -14.75 16.97 -5.31
N VAL A 318 -15.17 15.78 -5.76
CA VAL A 318 -15.77 15.62 -7.10
C VAL A 318 -17.12 16.34 -7.17
N TRP A 319 -17.93 16.27 -6.12
CA TRP A 319 -19.16 17.03 -6.01
C TRP A 319 -18.89 18.54 -6.09
N ASP A 320 -17.94 19.06 -5.33
CA ASP A 320 -17.60 20.49 -5.33
C ASP A 320 -17.11 20.94 -6.70
N ALA A 321 -16.35 20.10 -7.41
CA ALA A 321 -15.94 20.35 -8.78
C ALA A 321 -17.14 20.44 -9.74
N LEU A 322 -18.07 19.49 -9.66
CA LEU A 322 -19.30 19.49 -10.46
C LEU A 322 -20.23 20.67 -10.12
N ASN A 323 -20.35 21.04 -8.85
CA ASN A 323 -21.14 22.17 -8.41
C ASN A 323 -20.53 23.49 -8.89
N ALA A 324 -19.20 23.63 -8.87
CA ALA A 324 -18.51 24.78 -9.44
C ALA A 324 -18.74 24.89 -10.95
N ILE A 325 -18.69 23.77 -11.69
CA ILE A 325 -19.06 23.71 -13.11
C ILE A 325 -20.53 24.13 -13.29
N ARG A 326 -21.45 23.58 -12.49
CA ARG A 326 -22.89 23.87 -12.61
C ARG A 326 -23.21 25.34 -12.41
N ASN A 327 -22.53 26.00 -11.47
CA ASN A 327 -22.77 27.40 -11.13
C ASN A 327 -21.97 28.38 -12.01
N GLY A 328 -21.14 27.88 -12.94
CA GLY A 328 -20.47 28.71 -13.93
C GLY A 328 -21.44 29.38 -14.90
N GLU A 329 -21.13 30.61 -15.33
CA GLU A 329 -21.94 31.40 -16.25
C GLU A 329 -21.38 31.36 -17.69
N GLY A 330 -22.26 31.36 -18.69
CA GLY A 330 -21.91 31.50 -20.12
C GLY A 330 -21.42 30.23 -20.83
N ASP A 331 -20.93 30.40 -22.06
CA ASP A 331 -20.43 29.33 -22.95
C ASP A 331 -19.16 28.61 -22.40
N ASP A 332 -18.57 29.14 -21.34
CA ASP A 332 -17.34 28.62 -20.73
C ASP A 332 -17.61 27.61 -19.60
N LYS A 333 -18.88 27.36 -19.25
CA LYS A 333 -19.31 26.49 -18.14
C LYS A 333 -18.59 25.13 -18.10
N TRP A 334 -18.42 24.48 -19.24
CA TRP A 334 -17.77 23.17 -19.38
C TRP A 334 -16.37 23.23 -20.02
N LYS A 335 -15.75 24.42 -20.09
CA LYS A 335 -14.39 24.57 -20.60
C LYS A 335 -13.40 24.38 -19.47
N LEU A 336 -12.90 23.15 -19.35
CA LEU A 336 -11.94 22.76 -18.31
C LEU A 336 -10.50 22.88 -18.85
N PRO A 337 -9.65 23.76 -18.29
CA PRO A 337 -8.24 23.86 -18.69
C PRO A 337 -7.53 22.51 -18.62
N GLY A 338 -6.71 22.19 -19.63
CA GLY A 338 -5.95 20.94 -19.69
C GLY A 338 -6.76 19.69 -20.06
N ILE A 339 -8.09 19.76 -20.15
CA ILE A 339 -8.96 18.63 -20.47
C ILE A 339 -9.47 18.76 -21.91
N ASN A 340 -9.23 17.72 -22.71
CA ASN A 340 -9.68 17.66 -24.09
C ASN A 340 -10.92 16.77 -24.21
N HIS A 341 -11.83 17.15 -25.11
CA HIS A 341 -12.96 16.35 -25.57
C HIS A 341 -12.78 16.05 -27.07
N PRO A 342 -12.05 14.98 -27.44
CA PRO A 342 -11.68 14.70 -28.82
C PRO A 342 -12.87 14.61 -29.79
N GLN A 343 -14.03 14.20 -29.28
CA GLN A 343 -15.30 14.15 -30.00
C GLN A 343 -15.73 15.50 -30.60
N ASP A 344 -15.39 16.63 -29.96
CA ASP A 344 -15.80 17.96 -30.41
C ASP A 344 -15.18 18.30 -31.78
N VAL A 345 -13.96 17.80 -32.04
CA VAL A 345 -13.24 18.00 -33.31
C VAL A 345 -13.89 17.23 -34.47
N PHE A 346 -14.63 16.16 -34.15
CA PHE A 346 -15.25 15.25 -35.12
C PHE A 346 -16.77 15.33 -35.11
N ALA A 347 -17.36 16.36 -34.48
CA ALA A 347 -18.81 16.47 -34.30
C ALA A 347 -19.59 16.30 -35.62
N SER A 348 -19.11 16.86 -36.73
CA SER A 348 -19.73 16.71 -38.06
C SER A 348 -19.61 15.29 -38.64
N ASP A 349 -18.52 14.57 -38.33
CA ASP A 349 -18.29 13.21 -38.84
C ASP A 349 -19.21 12.19 -38.15
N ILE A 350 -19.61 12.46 -36.91
CA ILE A 350 -20.44 11.56 -36.09
C ILE A 350 -21.91 11.98 -36.00
N GLU A 351 -22.28 13.13 -36.56
CA GLU A 351 -23.64 13.71 -36.44
C GLU A 351 -24.73 12.76 -36.92
N SER A 352 -24.49 12.02 -38.01
CA SER A 352 -25.44 11.08 -38.60
C SER A 352 -25.33 9.64 -38.07
N SER A 353 -24.65 9.43 -36.94
CA SER A 353 -24.42 8.07 -36.39
C SER A 353 -25.70 7.44 -35.85
N GLU A 354 -25.85 6.13 -36.05
CA GLU A 354 -26.89 5.33 -35.38
C GLU A 354 -26.50 5.11 -33.91
N THR A 355 -27.40 5.48 -32.99
CA THR A 355 -27.25 5.18 -31.56
C THR A 355 -27.80 3.81 -31.21
N HIS A 356 -27.12 3.10 -30.31
CA HIS A 356 -27.51 1.78 -29.83
C HIS A 356 -28.08 1.87 -28.41
N THR A 357 -29.02 0.98 -28.10
CA THR A 357 -29.64 0.89 -26.77
C THR A 357 -28.75 0.14 -25.79
N LEU A 358 -28.70 0.56 -24.53
CA LEU A 358 -28.09 -0.25 -23.48
C LEU A 358 -29.02 -1.39 -23.10
N ALA A 359 -28.50 -2.62 -23.05
CA ALA A 359 -29.25 -3.80 -22.65
C ALA A 359 -29.14 -4.09 -21.14
N VAL A 360 -28.55 -3.19 -20.35
CA VAL A 360 -28.29 -3.42 -18.92
C VAL A 360 -29.50 -3.02 -18.09
N SER A 361 -30.06 -3.96 -17.33
CA SER A 361 -30.76 -3.64 -16.08
C SER A 361 -29.83 -4.06 -14.94
N LEU A 362 -29.05 -3.13 -14.39
CA LEU A 362 -28.18 -3.40 -13.24
C LEU A 362 -29.08 -3.65 -12.02
N SER A 363 -29.45 -4.91 -11.78
CA SER A 363 -30.19 -5.31 -10.58
C SER A 363 -29.18 -5.60 -9.48
N ILE A 364 -28.81 -4.58 -8.70
CA ILE A 364 -27.85 -4.69 -7.61
C ILE A 364 -28.63 -4.69 -6.29
N ASP A 365 -28.43 -5.74 -5.50
CA ASP A 365 -28.93 -5.85 -4.14
C ASP A 365 -27.76 -5.68 -3.17
N LEU A 366 -27.72 -4.55 -2.46
CA LEU A 366 -26.63 -4.23 -1.54
C LEU A 366 -26.49 -5.27 -0.42
N SER A 367 -27.58 -5.92 0.00
CA SER A 367 -27.56 -6.94 1.06
C SER A 367 -26.85 -8.23 0.64
N LYS A 368 -26.67 -8.43 -0.67
CA LYS A 368 -26.03 -9.61 -1.25
C LYS A 368 -24.58 -9.37 -1.65
N LEU A 369 -24.03 -8.19 -1.42
CA LEU A 369 -22.64 -7.89 -1.73
C LEU A 369 -21.71 -8.44 -0.65
N ASP A 370 -20.57 -8.96 -1.07
CA ASP A 370 -19.56 -9.56 -0.20
C ASP A 370 -18.76 -8.46 0.52
N ALA A 371 -18.84 -8.41 1.85
CA ALA A 371 -18.11 -7.44 2.67
C ALA A 371 -16.58 -7.50 2.49
N ASN A 372 -16.04 -8.65 2.10
CA ASN A 372 -14.60 -8.81 1.82
C ASN A 372 -14.18 -8.28 0.44
N LYS A 373 -15.15 -7.86 -0.38
CA LYS A 373 -14.92 -7.30 -1.71
C LYS A 373 -15.24 -5.81 -1.79
N ILE A 374 -15.40 -5.14 -0.65
CA ILE A 374 -15.55 -3.68 -0.60
C ILE A 374 -14.24 -3.05 -1.11
N PRO A 375 -14.29 -2.23 -2.18
CA PRO A 375 -13.09 -1.59 -2.70
C PRO A 375 -12.47 -0.61 -1.69
N ALA A 376 -11.14 -0.42 -1.80
CA ALA A 376 -10.46 0.55 -0.98
C ALA A 376 -10.98 1.98 -1.24
N TYR A 377 -11.23 2.74 -0.18
CA TYR A 377 -11.63 4.13 -0.30
C TYR A 377 -10.40 5.02 -0.45
N THR A 378 -10.36 5.85 -1.50
CA THR A 378 -9.18 6.67 -1.80
C THR A 378 -9.33 8.06 -1.19
N THR A 379 -8.34 8.49 -0.40
CA THR A 379 -8.22 9.85 0.13
C THR A 379 -7.40 10.74 -0.80
N TRP A 380 -7.77 12.02 -0.87
CA TRP A 380 -7.20 12.99 -1.82
C TRP A 380 -6.47 14.11 -1.09
N PHE A 381 -5.23 13.84 -0.68
CA PHE A 381 -4.37 14.83 -0.02
C PHE A 381 -3.79 15.85 -0.99
N ARG A 382 -4.09 17.14 -0.79
CA ARG A 382 -3.49 18.25 -1.53
C ARG A 382 -2.34 18.84 -0.71
N ILE A 383 -1.12 18.60 -1.14
CA ILE A 383 0.12 19.09 -0.52
C ILE A 383 0.49 20.45 -1.13
N LEU A 384 0.30 20.61 -2.44
CA LEU A 384 0.60 21.83 -3.17
C LEU A 384 -0.41 22.93 -2.84
N SER A 385 0.14 24.06 -2.41
CA SER A 385 -0.56 25.28 -2.00
C SER A 385 0.06 26.52 -2.66
N ASP A 386 -0.48 27.70 -2.36
CA ASP A 386 0.05 28.98 -2.85
C ASP A 386 1.49 29.26 -2.38
N GLU A 387 1.93 28.59 -1.31
CA GLU A 387 3.29 28.72 -0.76
C GLU A 387 4.30 27.78 -1.44
N SER A 388 3.85 26.92 -2.36
CA SER A 388 4.67 25.89 -3.02
C SER A 388 5.56 26.42 -4.15
N GLY A 389 5.87 27.72 -4.12
CA GLY A 389 6.52 28.45 -5.20
C GLY A 389 5.64 28.57 -6.45
N ALA A 390 6.12 29.30 -7.46
CA ALA A 390 5.31 29.67 -8.63
C ALA A 390 4.69 28.46 -9.37
N ALA A 391 5.45 27.37 -9.54
CA ALA A 391 4.96 26.17 -10.22
C ALA A 391 3.97 25.36 -9.38
N GLY A 392 4.21 25.23 -8.08
CA GLY A 392 3.30 24.54 -7.17
C GLY A 392 1.99 25.32 -6.97
N ALA A 393 2.08 26.64 -6.79
CA ALA A 393 0.93 27.53 -6.72
C ALA A 393 0.07 27.46 -7.99
N ALA A 394 0.69 27.42 -9.18
CA ALA A 394 -0.05 27.25 -10.43
C ALA A 394 -0.88 25.95 -10.46
N ILE A 395 -0.39 24.85 -9.85
CA ILE A 395 -1.16 23.62 -9.68
C ILE A 395 -2.26 23.78 -8.62
N ALA A 396 -1.94 24.40 -7.48
CA ALA A 396 -2.90 24.62 -6.39
C ALA A 396 -4.12 25.45 -6.83
N THR A 397 -3.89 26.42 -7.72
CA THR A 397 -4.93 27.32 -8.26
C THR A 397 -5.68 26.76 -9.48
N LEU A 398 -5.38 25.55 -9.95
CA LEU A 398 -6.13 24.94 -11.03
C LEU A 398 -7.62 24.81 -10.65
N PRO A 399 -8.54 24.98 -11.62
CA PRO A 399 -9.94 24.61 -11.39
C PRO A 399 -10.03 23.18 -10.86
N LEU A 400 -10.84 22.97 -9.82
CA LEU A 400 -10.85 21.71 -9.08
C LEU A 400 -11.12 20.52 -10.01
N ALA A 401 -12.03 20.64 -10.96
CA ALA A 401 -12.30 19.60 -11.96
C ALA A 401 -11.06 19.22 -12.79
N SER A 402 -10.29 20.21 -13.27
CA SER A 402 -9.05 19.97 -14.02
C SER A 402 -8.01 19.27 -13.15
N TYR A 403 -7.84 19.73 -11.91
CA TYR A 403 -6.94 19.10 -10.94
C TYR A 403 -7.32 17.63 -10.69
N LEU A 404 -8.61 17.37 -10.42
CA LEU A 404 -9.12 16.04 -10.12
C LEU A 404 -8.95 15.09 -11.30
N ILE A 405 -9.36 15.50 -12.50
CA ILE A 405 -9.22 14.66 -13.70
C ILE A 405 -7.75 14.33 -13.99
N THR A 406 -6.86 15.32 -13.95
CA THR A 406 -5.43 15.11 -14.21
C THR A 406 -4.81 14.18 -13.18
N ARG A 407 -5.11 14.37 -11.90
CA ARG A 407 -4.61 13.51 -10.82
C ARG A 407 -5.15 12.09 -10.91
N SER A 408 -6.44 11.92 -11.19
CA SER A 408 -7.05 10.59 -11.40
C SER A 408 -6.35 9.83 -12.51
N HIS A 409 -6.00 10.48 -13.62
CA HIS A 409 -5.24 9.85 -14.69
C HIS A 409 -3.83 9.42 -14.29
N PHE A 410 -3.15 10.16 -13.40
CA PHE A 410 -1.85 9.73 -12.86
C PHE A 410 -1.98 8.54 -11.92
N VAL A 411 -2.98 8.54 -11.02
CA VAL A 411 -3.29 7.40 -10.13
C VAL A 411 -3.56 6.15 -10.97
N ASP A 412 -4.47 6.24 -11.94
CA ASP A 412 -4.84 5.11 -12.78
C ASP A 412 -3.66 4.58 -13.62
N ALA A 413 -2.80 5.48 -14.10
CA ALA A 413 -1.60 5.11 -14.84
C ALA A 413 -0.54 4.44 -13.96
N LEU A 414 -0.41 4.87 -12.69
CA LEU A 414 0.45 4.24 -11.69
C LEU A 414 -0.02 2.81 -11.41
N GLU A 415 -1.30 2.62 -11.13
CA GLU A 415 -1.86 1.32 -10.76
C GLU A 415 -1.89 0.35 -11.95
N THR A 416 -2.33 0.81 -13.12
CA THR A 416 -2.39 -0.04 -14.33
C THR A 416 -1.02 -0.53 -14.80
N SER A 417 0.04 0.23 -14.49
CA SER A 417 1.41 -0.12 -14.87
C SER A 417 2.08 -1.05 -13.87
N HIS A 418 1.50 -1.30 -12.69
CA HIS A 418 2.06 -2.19 -11.69
C HIS A 418 2.18 -3.64 -12.23
N PRO A 419 3.29 -4.37 -11.97
CA PRO A 419 4.48 -3.99 -11.20
C PRO A 419 5.66 -3.52 -12.08
N LYS A 420 5.42 -2.80 -13.19
CA LYS A 420 6.43 -2.44 -14.21
C LYS A 420 6.86 -0.96 -14.10
N PRO A 421 7.80 -0.60 -13.20
CA PRO A 421 8.07 0.80 -12.87
C PRO A 421 8.66 1.62 -14.02
N ALA A 422 9.48 1.02 -14.89
CA ALA A 422 10.03 1.73 -16.05
C ALA A 422 8.96 2.08 -17.10
N ILE A 423 7.93 1.23 -17.25
CA ILE A 423 6.79 1.49 -18.14
C ILE A 423 5.91 2.58 -17.53
N ALA A 424 5.63 2.48 -16.23
CA ALA A 424 4.89 3.49 -15.49
C ALA A 424 5.53 4.88 -15.64
N ALA A 425 6.83 5.01 -15.37
CA ALA A 425 7.55 6.28 -15.48
C ALA A 425 7.50 6.86 -16.90
N LYS A 426 7.68 6.03 -17.93
CA LYS A 426 7.57 6.48 -19.33
C LYS A 426 6.17 6.99 -19.65
N LEU A 427 5.14 6.27 -19.23
CA LEU A 427 3.74 6.65 -19.44
C LEU A 427 3.41 7.97 -18.71
N LEU A 428 3.80 8.09 -17.44
CA LEU A 428 3.53 9.26 -16.61
C LEU A 428 4.23 10.52 -17.12
N LEU A 429 5.48 10.43 -17.59
CA LEU A 429 6.17 11.56 -18.22
C LEU A 429 5.53 11.95 -19.56
N GLY A 430 5.08 10.95 -20.35
CA GLY A 430 4.31 11.20 -21.56
C GLY A 430 3.01 11.96 -21.27
N LEU A 431 2.31 11.56 -20.21
CA LEU A 431 1.11 12.25 -19.74
C LEU A 431 1.41 13.66 -19.26
N CYS A 432 2.50 13.89 -18.50
CA CYS A 432 2.88 15.23 -18.06
C CYS A 432 3.09 16.17 -19.25
N ASN A 433 3.81 15.71 -20.28
CA ASN A 433 4.02 16.51 -21.49
C ASN A 433 2.69 16.85 -22.17
N ALA A 434 1.82 15.85 -22.37
CA ALA A 434 0.51 16.06 -22.99
C ALA A 434 -0.35 17.04 -22.18
N TYR A 435 -0.34 16.95 -20.85
CA TYR A 435 -1.05 17.89 -19.99
C TYR A 435 -0.47 19.29 -20.02
N ASN A 436 0.85 19.43 -19.94
CA ASN A 436 1.51 20.73 -19.99
C ASN A 436 1.19 21.45 -21.31
N ASP A 437 1.20 20.73 -22.44
CA ASP A 437 0.81 21.29 -23.74
C ASP A 437 -0.66 21.76 -23.77
N ARG A 438 -1.58 20.97 -23.16
CA ARG A 438 -3.01 21.31 -23.07
C ARG A 438 -3.29 22.45 -22.10
N PHE A 439 -2.56 22.57 -20.99
CA PHE A 439 -2.68 23.71 -20.10
C PHE A 439 -2.16 24.97 -20.80
N ALA A 440 -0.99 24.89 -21.45
CA ALA A 440 -0.41 26.03 -22.16
C ALA A 440 -1.35 26.61 -23.23
N SER A 441 -2.16 25.79 -23.90
CA SER A 441 -3.13 26.26 -24.90
C SER A 441 -4.36 26.99 -24.33
N THR A 442 -4.61 26.84 -23.02
CA THR A 442 -5.78 27.41 -22.33
C THR A 442 -5.43 28.53 -21.36
N GLN A 443 -4.14 28.72 -21.05
CA GLN A 443 -3.66 29.76 -20.15
C GLN A 443 -3.59 31.13 -20.85
N ALA A 444 -3.91 32.19 -20.08
CA ALA A 444 -3.76 33.56 -20.54
C ALA A 444 -2.28 33.93 -20.78
N GLU A 445 -2.04 34.86 -21.70
CA GLU A 445 -0.70 35.34 -22.03
C GLU A 445 -0.03 35.95 -20.77
N GLY A 446 1.16 35.46 -20.42
CA GLY A 446 1.91 35.90 -19.23
C GLY A 446 1.58 35.16 -17.93
N ALA A 447 0.60 34.24 -17.92
CA ALA A 447 0.35 33.39 -16.76
C ALA A 447 1.53 32.45 -16.47
N THR A 448 1.73 32.11 -15.19
CA THR A 448 2.74 31.11 -14.80
C THR A 448 2.39 29.77 -15.44
N PRO A 449 3.31 29.13 -16.19
CA PRO A 449 3.01 27.88 -16.88
C PRO A 449 2.72 26.78 -15.87
N VAL A 450 1.62 26.05 -16.10
CA VAL A 450 1.29 24.85 -15.32
C VAL A 450 2.32 23.76 -15.61
N LYS A 451 2.82 23.15 -14.55
CA LYS A 451 3.85 22.11 -14.57
C LYS A 451 3.33 20.85 -13.89
N SER A 452 2.63 20.02 -14.66
CA SER A 452 1.95 18.82 -14.18
C SER A 452 2.89 17.79 -13.54
N GLU A 453 4.20 17.87 -13.75
CA GLU A 453 5.20 17.08 -13.02
C GLU A 453 5.15 17.32 -11.50
N TYR A 454 4.73 18.50 -11.02
CA TYR A 454 4.53 18.76 -9.58
C TYR A 454 3.35 17.97 -9.05
N LEU A 455 2.23 17.95 -9.79
CA LEU A 455 1.06 17.14 -9.47
C LEU A 455 1.37 15.64 -9.55
N LEU A 456 2.18 15.21 -10.51
CA LEU A 456 2.63 13.82 -10.61
C LEU A 456 3.42 13.39 -9.36
N VAL A 457 4.38 14.22 -8.93
CA VAL A 457 5.19 13.92 -7.73
C VAL A 457 4.32 13.90 -6.48
N GLU A 458 3.43 14.88 -6.30
CA GLU A 458 2.43 14.87 -5.22
C GLU A 458 1.60 13.58 -5.25
N THR A 459 1.08 13.20 -6.42
CA THR A 459 0.26 12.00 -6.58
C THR A 459 1.03 10.74 -6.19
N LEU A 460 2.28 10.60 -6.65
CA LEU A 460 3.12 9.45 -6.33
C LEU A 460 3.45 9.38 -4.84
N LEU A 461 3.82 10.52 -4.22
CA LEU A 461 4.18 10.55 -2.81
C LEU A 461 2.96 10.29 -1.93
N VAL A 462 1.80 10.90 -2.19
CA VAL A 462 0.56 10.59 -1.45
C VAL A 462 0.20 9.11 -1.58
N ALA A 463 0.28 8.54 -2.78
CA ALA A 463 0.04 7.11 -2.99
C ALA A 463 1.04 6.25 -2.20
N ALA A 464 2.32 6.62 -2.17
CA ALA A 464 3.36 5.87 -1.45
C ALA A 464 3.25 5.96 0.07
N LEU A 465 2.69 7.05 0.61
CA LEU A 465 2.56 7.27 2.05
C LEU A 465 1.27 6.68 2.65
N GLY A 466 0.30 6.29 1.82
CA GLY A 466 -0.90 5.58 2.28
C GLY A 466 -0.58 4.19 2.85
N GLU A 467 -1.26 3.77 3.91
CA GLU A 467 -0.97 2.48 4.56
C GLU A 467 -1.22 1.27 3.64
N SER A 468 -2.27 1.33 2.81
CA SER A 468 -2.59 0.29 1.81
C SER A 468 -1.48 0.10 0.76
N ALA A 469 -0.59 1.07 0.62
CA ALA A 469 0.53 1.06 -0.32
C ALA A 469 1.81 0.41 0.22
N ASN A 470 1.85 -0.07 1.48
CA ASN A 470 3.03 -0.70 2.07
C ASN A 470 3.58 -1.87 1.21
N ALA A 471 2.70 -2.67 0.60
CA ALA A 471 3.10 -3.74 -0.31
C ALA A 471 3.69 -3.25 -1.64
N LYS A 472 3.33 -2.02 -2.06
CA LYS A 472 3.73 -1.38 -3.32
C LYS A 472 4.83 -0.32 -3.11
N LEU A 473 5.31 -0.09 -1.88
CA LEU A 473 6.28 0.98 -1.58
C LEU A 473 7.57 0.89 -2.41
N ALA A 474 8.11 -0.33 -2.58
CA ALA A 474 9.28 -0.57 -3.43
C ALA A 474 9.01 -0.27 -4.91
N TYR A 475 7.77 -0.52 -5.38
CA TYR A 475 7.33 -0.15 -6.71
C TYR A 475 7.30 1.37 -6.87
N TYR A 476 6.68 2.11 -5.95
CA TYR A 476 6.63 3.59 -6.01
C TYR A 476 8.02 4.21 -5.95
N CYS A 477 8.92 3.71 -5.08
CA CYS A 477 10.31 4.13 -5.04
C CYS A 477 11.01 3.90 -6.40
N SER A 478 10.75 2.75 -7.03
CA SER A 478 11.32 2.41 -8.34
C SER A 478 10.76 3.28 -9.46
N VAL A 479 9.47 3.62 -9.43
CA VAL A 479 8.86 4.57 -10.37
C VAL A 479 9.53 5.93 -10.22
N LEU A 480 9.66 6.44 -8.99
CA LEU A 480 10.31 7.73 -8.72
C LEU A 480 11.77 7.74 -9.20
N TYR A 481 12.52 6.67 -8.96
CA TYR A 481 13.86 6.48 -9.52
C TYR A 481 13.85 6.60 -11.05
N HIS A 482 12.94 5.90 -11.73
CA HIS A 482 12.85 5.95 -13.19
C HIS A 482 12.41 7.30 -13.73
N LEU A 483 11.54 8.04 -13.03
CA LEU A 483 11.16 9.41 -13.39
C LEU A 483 12.39 10.34 -13.37
N VAL A 484 13.13 10.36 -12.25
CA VAL A 484 14.34 11.18 -12.10
C VAL A 484 15.46 10.75 -13.06
N LYS A 485 15.65 9.44 -13.24
CA LYS A 485 16.62 8.90 -14.21
C LYS A 485 16.32 9.33 -15.64
N THR A 486 15.04 9.45 -16.00
CA THR A 486 14.62 9.78 -17.36
C THR A 486 14.71 11.28 -17.63
N ASP A 487 14.21 12.13 -16.73
CA ASP A 487 14.41 13.59 -16.83
C ASP A 487 14.51 14.29 -15.46
N ALA A 488 15.71 14.30 -14.90
CA ALA A 488 16.01 14.96 -13.63
C ALA A 488 15.75 16.47 -13.65
N ARG A 489 15.87 17.14 -14.81
CA ARG A 489 15.73 18.60 -14.91
C ARG A 489 14.30 19.05 -14.59
N ILE A 490 13.34 18.21 -14.94
CA ILE A 490 11.92 18.45 -14.74
C ILE A 490 11.47 17.88 -13.38
N VAL A 491 11.85 16.64 -13.07
CA VAL A 491 11.32 15.94 -11.89
C VAL A 491 12.02 16.36 -10.59
N SER A 492 13.33 16.62 -10.58
CA SER A 492 14.05 16.93 -9.33
C SER A 492 13.60 18.23 -8.64
N PRO A 493 13.29 19.34 -9.34
CA PRO A 493 12.71 20.52 -8.70
C PRO A 493 11.36 20.24 -8.05
N ALA A 494 10.46 19.53 -8.74
CA ALA A 494 9.17 19.12 -8.19
C ALA A 494 9.35 18.24 -6.95
N LEU A 495 10.25 17.23 -7.03
CA LEU A 495 10.57 16.36 -5.89
C LEU A 495 11.09 17.14 -4.68
N ALA A 496 12.00 18.09 -4.89
CA ALA A 496 12.55 18.88 -3.79
C ALA A 496 11.47 19.72 -3.09
N VAL A 497 10.53 20.31 -3.84
CA VAL A 497 9.45 21.10 -3.27
C VAL A 497 8.46 20.23 -2.51
N VAL A 498 7.96 19.14 -3.11
CA VAL A 498 6.94 18.30 -2.45
C VAL A 498 7.50 17.56 -1.23
N VAL A 499 8.75 17.09 -1.28
CA VAL A 499 9.42 16.49 -0.11
C VAL A 499 9.62 17.50 1.01
N GLU A 500 9.95 18.76 0.68
CA GLU A 500 10.07 19.83 1.67
C GLU A 500 8.72 20.15 2.32
N LEU A 501 7.63 20.19 1.55
CA LEU A 501 6.28 20.40 2.08
C LEU A 501 5.85 19.24 2.99
N LEU A 502 6.07 17.99 2.58
CA LEU A 502 5.81 16.82 3.42
C LEU A 502 6.67 16.83 4.69
N PHE A 503 7.92 17.30 4.60
CA PHE A 503 8.79 17.41 5.75
C PHE A 503 8.27 18.42 6.79
N ARG A 504 7.61 19.49 6.35
CA ARG A 504 6.93 20.46 7.25
C ARG A 504 5.76 19.84 7.99
N GLU A 505 5.06 18.89 7.37
CA GLU A 505 3.94 18.17 7.99
C GLU A 505 4.38 17.05 8.93
N VAL A 506 5.67 16.70 9.02
CA VAL A 506 6.17 15.63 9.93
C VAL A 506 5.68 15.74 11.38
N PRO A 507 5.57 16.93 12.01
CA PRO A 507 5.07 17.05 13.38
C PRO A 507 3.63 16.55 13.59
N THR A 508 2.78 16.64 12.56
CA THR A 508 1.37 16.21 12.59
C THR A 508 1.13 14.93 11.78
N MET A 509 2.14 14.47 11.02
CA MET A 509 2.08 13.27 10.19
C MET A 509 1.89 12.01 11.03
N ARG A 510 1.06 11.08 10.53
CA ARG A 510 0.82 9.81 11.22
C ARG A 510 2.05 8.92 11.19
N ALA A 511 2.23 8.11 12.24
CA ALA A 511 3.35 7.19 12.36
C ALA A 511 3.54 6.28 11.12
N ALA A 512 2.46 5.68 10.61
CA ALA A 512 2.53 4.83 9.42
C ALA A 512 3.01 5.59 8.17
N ALA A 513 2.58 6.85 8.00
CA ALA A 513 3.03 7.70 6.90
C ALA A 513 4.49 8.14 7.10
N ILE A 514 4.91 8.47 8.33
CA ILE A 514 6.31 8.77 8.67
C ILE A 514 7.21 7.57 8.32
N ASP A 515 6.82 6.36 8.73
CA ASP A 515 7.59 5.14 8.46
C ASP A 515 7.74 4.91 6.94
N SER A 516 6.65 5.01 6.19
CA SER A 516 6.67 4.93 4.73
C SER A 516 7.54 6.02 4.11
N PHE A 517 7.52 7.23 4.64
CA PHE A 517 8.33 8.34 4.14
C PHE A 517 9.82 8.12 4.39
N VAL A 518 10.19 7.67 5.59
CA VAL A 518 11.57 7.31 5.95
C VAL A 518 12.08 6.20 5.03
N LEU A 519 11.29 5.14 4.82
CA LEU A 519 11.65 4.01 3.95
C LEU A 519 11.77 4.44 2.49
N LEU A 520 10.81 5.21 1.98
CA LEU A 520 10.82 5.71 0.61
C LEU A 520 12.03 6.61 0.35
N LEU A 521 12.26 7.61 1.21
CA LEU A 521 13.32 8.59 1.03
C LEU A 521 14.70 7.94 1.19
N SER A 522 14.92 7.12 2.22
CA SER A 522 16.21 6.45 2.42
C SER A 522 16.54 5.47 1.28
N HIS A 523 15.55 4.72 0.78
CA HIS A 523 15.71 3.85 -0.38
C HIS A 523 16.00 4.66 -1.65
N PHE A 524 15.24 5.72 -1.91
CA PHE A 524 15.49 6.62 -3.03
C PHE A 524 16.91 7.18 -3.00
N LEU A 525 17.35 7.73 -1.87
CA LEU A 525 18.70 8.29 -1.69
C LEU A 525 19.82 7.27 -1.93
N SER A 526 19.62 6.02 -1.52
CA SER A 526 20.60 4.94 -1.78
C SER A 526 20.85 4.69 -3.28
N ASN A 527 19.91 5.07 -4.15
CA ASN A 527 20.04 4.96 -5.60
C ASN A 527 20.74 6.19 -6.24
N PHE A 528 20.98 7.26 -5.47
CA PHE A 528 21.59 8.51 -5.94
C PHE A 528 22.79 8.93 -5.06
N GLU A 529 23.60 7.96 -4.64
CA GLU A 529 24.84 8.19 -3.87
C GLU A 529 24.61 8.95 -2.54
N PHE A 530 23.41 8.83 -1.97
CA PHE A 530 23.00 9.54 -0.74
C PHE A 530 23.08 11.07 -0.82
N LYS A 531 23.12 11.61 -2.03
CA LYS A 531 23.13 13.07 -2.27
C LYS A 531 21.75 13.65 -2.06
N TRP A 532 21.64 14.52 -1.06
CA TRP A 532 20.47 15.32 -0.78
C TRP A 532 20.89 16.74 -0.40
N ARG A 533 19.92 17.66 -0.37
CA ARG A 533 20.14 19.03 0.10
C ARG A 533 20.16 19.08 1.64
N TRP A 534 20.98 18.25 2.28
CA TRP A 534 21.05 18.12 3.74
C TRP A 534 21.19 19.48 4.46
N ALA A 535 22.01 20.39 3.91
CA ALA A 535 22.20 21.72 4.48
C ALA A 535 20.91 22.57 4.57
N ALA A 536 19.88 22.28 3.76
CA ALA A 536 18.58 22.95 3.85
C ALA A 536 17.83 22.59 5.14
N TRP A 537 18.16 21.45 5.76
CA TRP A 537 17.59 20.99 7.03
C TRP A 537 18.54 21.20 8.21
N SER A 538 19.57 22.04 8.08
CA SER A 538 20.54 22.29 9.16
C SER A 538 19.90 22.84 10.44
N TYR A 539 18.77 23.53 10.33
CA TYR A 539 18.03 24.08 11.46
C TYR A 539 17.55 22.99 12.45
N VAL A 540 17.34 21.74 12.01
CA VAL A 540 16.93 20.65 12.92
C VAL A 540 18.03 20.26 13.92
N LEU A 541 19.28 20.63 13.64
CA LEU A 541 20.41 20.37 14.52
C LEU A 541 20.38 21.28 15.77
N GLU A 542 19.71 22.43 15.67
CA GLU A 542 19.48 23.38 16.76
C GLU A 542 18.23 23.03 17.59
N ALA A 543 17.33 22.21 17.04
CA ALA A 543 16.15 21.72 17.72
C ALA A 543 16.50 20.69 18.80
N SER A 544 15.60 20.51 19.77
CA SER A 544 15.73 19.54 20.85
C SER A 544 15.78 18.09 20.31
N GLU A 545 16.31 17.16 21.10
CA GLU A 545 16.48 15.75 20.66
C GLU A 545 15.15 15.04 20.37
N ASP A 546 14.07 15.53 20.95
CA ASP A 546 12.68 15.08 20.79
C ASP A 546 11.92 15.77 19.65
N ASP A 547 12.54 16.71 18.93
CA ASP A 547 11.89 17.38 17.81
C ASP A 547 11.53 16.38 16.68
N PRO A 548 10.27 16.34 16.20
CA PRO A 548 9.82 15.37 15.20
C PRO A 548 10.63 15.41 13.89
N GLN A 549 11.02 16.60 13.44
CA GLN A 549 11.79 16.77 12.21
C GLN A 549 13.23 16.29 12.38
N ARG A 550 13.85 16.58 13.53
CA ARG A 550 15.18 16.03 13.88
C ARG A 550 15.15 14.51 13.97
N LEU A 551 14.12 13.93 14.58
CA LEU A 551 13.94 12.48 14.67
C LEU A 551 13.74 11.84 13.30
N PHE A 552 12.93 12.46 12.44
CA PHE A 552 12.75 12.01 11.05
C PHE A 552 14.09 11.96 10.30
N VAL A 553 14.88 13.03 10.37
CA VAL A 553 16.19 13.08 9.70
C VAL A 553 17.14 12.01 10.26
N SER A 554 17.13 11.81 11.58
CA SER A 554 17.90 10.76 12.25
C SER A 554 17.49 9.36 11.76
N ALA A 555 16.18 9.11 11.63
CA ALA A 555 15.65 7.84 11.12
C ALA A 555 16.03 7.61 9.65
N VAL A 556 15.95 8.63 8.79
CA VAL A 556 16.40 8.53 7.39
C VAL A 556 17.89 8.20 7.31
N ILE A 557 18.73 8.88 8.09
CA ILE A 557 20.18 8.65 8.14
C ILE A 557 20.49 7.23 8.63
N GLU A 558 19.80 6.77 9.69
CA GLU A 558 19.95 5.42 10.23
C GLU A 558 19.65 4.36 9.16
N ARG A 559 18.56 4.53 8.41
CA ARG A 559 18.22 3.64 7.29
C ARG A 559 19.22 3.69 6.16
N CYS A 560 19.74 4.87 5.82
CA CYS A 560 20.83 4.99 4.85
C CYS A 560 22.10 4.26 5.30
N VAL A 561 22.41 4.24 6.60
CA VAL A 561 23.52 3.43 7.15
C VAL A 561 23.22 1.94 6.99
N ARG A 562 21.99 1.45 7.22
CA ARG A 562 21.62 0.03 6.98
C ARG A 562 21.75 -0.37 5.51
N LEU A 563 21.43 0.54 4.59
CA LEU A 563 21.59 0.35 3.14
C LEU A 563 23.05 0.55 2.68
N SER A 564 23.95 0.89 3.59
CA SER A 564 25.36 1.12 3.32
C SER A 564 26.22 0.72 4.54
N TYR A 565 27.14 1.58 4.97
CA TYR A 565 27.90 1.41 6.20
C TYR A 565 28.27 2.77 6.79
N LEU A 566 28.48 2.81 8.11
CA LEU A 566 28.66 4.05 8.90
C LEU A 566 29.73 5.00 8.30
N GLN A 567 30.89 4.45 7.94
CA GLN A 567 32.00 5.24 7.38
C GLN A 567 31.67 5.87 6.01
N HIS A 568 30.86 5.19 5.18
CA HIS A 568 30.43 5.77 3.91
C HIS A 568 29.46 6.93 4.14
N MET A 569 28.49 6.76 5.04
CA MET A 569 27.54 7.83 5.37
C MET A 569 28.22 9.05 5.99
N GLN A 570 29.25 8.86 6.82
CA GLN A 570 30.11 9.96 7.29
C GLN A 570 30.73 10.76 6.15
N SER A 571 31.13 10.09 5.05
CA SER A 571 31.68 10.76 3.88
C SER A 571 30.63 11.42 2.97
N ALA A 572 29.39 10.94 3.00
CA ALA A 572 28.29 11.44 2.17
C ALA A 572 27.56 12.65 2.80
N LEU A 573 27.53 12.73 4.13
CA LEU A 573 26.86 13.78 4.89
C LEU A 573 27.77 14.98 5.19
N PRO A 574 27.21 16.20 5.29
CA PRO A 574 27.93 17.33 5.88
C PRO A 574 28.37 17.03 7.32
N ALA A 575 29.49 17.62 7.74
CA ALA A 575 30.10 17.32 9.03
C ALA A 575 29.18 17.62 10.23
N GLU A 576 28.38 18.69 10.16
CA GLU A 576 27.43 19.03 11.22
C GLU A 576 26.34 17.96 11.45
N PHE A 577 26.01 17.15 10.44
CA PHE A 577 25.01 16.07 10.55
C PHE A 577 25.57 14.80 11.18
N HIS A 578 26.88 14.70 11.45
CA HIS A 578 27.48 13.50 12.03
C HIS A 578 26.96 13.19 13.44
N VAL A 579 26.41 14.19 14.13
CA VAL A 579 25.75 14.02 15.44
C VAL A 579 24.49 13.14 15.36
N LEU A 580 23.85 13.05 14.19
CA LEU A 580 22.65 12.23 13.96
C LEU A 580 22.97 10.82 13.45
N LEU A 581 24.26 10.46 13.32
CA LEU A 581 24.64 9.12 12.89
C LEU A 581 24.39 8.09 14.00
N PRO A 582 23.92 6.87 13.64
CA PRO A 582 23.76 5.81 14.61
C PRO A 582 25.13 5.34 15.16
N PRO A 583 25.14 4.78 16.39
CA PRO A 583 26.36 4.23 16.97
C PRO A 583 26.87 3.02 16.16
N ALA A 584 28.14 2.67 16.35
CA ALA A 584 28.71 1.48 15.74
C ALA A 584 27.99 0.20 16.25
N PRO A 585 27.55 -0.70 15.35
CA PRO A 585 26.76 -1.87 15.73
C PRO A 585 27.65 -2.96 16.33
N LYS A 586 27.96 -2.85 17.63
CA LYS A 586 28.78 -3.81 18.37
C LYS A 586 27.97 -4.46 19.51
N PRO A 587 28.16 -5.76 19.78
CA PRO A 587 27.51 -6.41 20.90
C PRO A 587 28.05 -5.86 22.23
N ARG A 588 27.15 -5.72 23.22
CA ARG A 588 27.44 -5.34 24.60
C ARG A 588 27.43 -6.59 25.47
N ILE A 589 28.60 -7.06 25.87
CA ILE A 589 28.74 -8.25 26.72
C ILE A 589 28.98 -7.82 28.16
N ARG A 590 27.97 -7.98 29.02
CA ARG A 590 28.02 -7.53 30.43
C ARG A 590 28.90 -8.42 31.32
N PHE A 591 29.18 -9.64 30.87
CA PHE A 591 29.93 -10.66 31.62
C PHE A 591 31.41 -10.75 31.23
N GLN A 592 31.89 -9.92 30.31
CA GLN A 592 33.32 -9.86 29.98
C GLN A 592 34.10 -9.08 31.06
N PRO A 593 35.31 -9.53 31.43
CA PRO A 593 36.19 -8.74 32.26
C PRO A 593 36.59 -7.46 31.53
N VAL A 594 36.56 -6.32 32.23
CA VAL A 594 36.93 -5.01 31.68
C VAL A 594 38.41 -5.05 31.24
N LYS A 595 38.71 -4.57 30.03
CA LYS A 595 40.10 -4.48 29.56
C LYS A 595 40.85 -3.39 30.34
N GLU A 596 42.12 -3.65 30.66
CA GLU A 596 42.98 -2.83 31.55
C GLU A 596 43.07 -1.33 31.20
N GLU A 597 42.77 -0.90 29.97
CA GLU A 597 42.82 0.52 29.56
C GLU A 597 41.68 1.38 30.13
N ASP A 598 40.56 0.78 30.55
CA ASP A 598 39.41 1.47 31.18
C ASP A 598 39.35 1.25 32.71
N ALA A 599 40.37 0.61 33.30
CA ALA A 599 40.37 0.11 34.69
C ALA A 599 40.49 1.20 35.77
N ALA A 600 40.64 2.47 35.41
CA ALA A 600 40.81 3.55 36.38
C ALA A 600 39.51 3.89 37.15
N SER A 601 38.34 3.39 36.73
CA SER A 601 37.04 3.79 37.31
C SER A 601 35.99 2.69 37.47
N ALA A 602 36.29 1.41 37.24
CA ALA A 602 35.33 0.32 37.41
C ALA A 602 35.83 -0.74 38.41
N PRO A 603 35.01 -1.21 39.37
CA PRO A 603 35.39 -2.33 40.24
C PRO A 603 35.54 -3.61 39.41
N ASP A 604 36.57 -4.41 39.72
CA ASP A 604 36.67 -5.80 39.28
C ASP A 604 35.47 -6.59 39.84
N ILE A 605 34.47 -6.91 39.01
CA ILE A 605 33.35 -7.75 39.42
C ILE A 605 33.63 -9.19 38.91
N ALA A 606 34.49 -9.91 39.62
CA ALA A 606 34.50 -11.37 39.52
C ALA A 606 33.23 -11.91 40.20
N SER A 607 32.17 -12.14 39.43
CA SER A 607 30.92 -12.74 39.88
C SER A 607 30.80 -14.20 39.44
N PRO A 608 30.02 -15.05 40.15
CA PRO A 608 29.71 -16.42 39.70
C PRO A 608 29.18 -16.48 38.26
N ALA A 609 28.46 -15.45 37.81
CA ALA A 609 27.98 -15.32 36.44
C ALA A 609 29.10 -15.08 35.41
N SER A 610 30.15 -14.31 35.76
CA SER A 610 31.34 -14.10 34.91
C SER A 610 32.14 -15.40 34.74
N ASP A 611 32.32 -16.18 35.82
CA ASP A 611 33.00 -17.48 35.77
C ASP A 611 32.22 -18.49 34.93
N PHE A 612 30.89 -18.49 35.07
CA PHE A 612 30.01 -19.29 34.25
C PHE A 612 30.07 -18.88 32.77
N TYR A 613 30.06 -17.57 32.47
CA TYR A 613 30.22 -17.04 31.12
C TYR A 613 31.53 -17.52 30.45
N GLN A 614 32.66 -17.49 31.17
CA GLN A 614 33.93 -18.01 30.64
C GLN A 614 33.87 -19.52 30.37
N SER A 615 33.21 -20.27 31.25
CA SER A 615 33.03 -21.71 31.12
C SER A 615 32.18 -22.08 29.91
N VAL A 616 31.04 -21.40 29.72
CA VAL A 616 30.15 -21.59 28.56
C VAL A 616 30.87 -21.19 27.26
N THR A 617 31.55 -20.04 27.25
CA THR A 617 32.31 -19.57 26.08
C THR A 617 33.37 -20.58 25.66
N THR A 618 34.09 -21.15 26.64
CA THR A 618 35.08 -22.20 26.39
C THR A 618 34.43 -23.47 25.84
N LYS A 619 33.28 -23.87 26.39
CA LYS A 619 32.52 -25.03 25.91
C LYS A 619 32.05 -24.85 24.47
N LEU A 620 31.54 -23.67 24.11
CA LEU A 620 31.03 -23.36 22.76
C LEU A 620 32.13 -23.37 21.68
N LYS A 621 33.38 -23.03 22.02
CA LYS A 621 34.53 -23.16 21.10
C LYS A 621 34.75 -24.59 20.62
N GLY A 622 34.34 -25.59 21.40
CA GLY A 622 34.37 -27.00 21.01
C GLY A 622 33.25 -27.41 20.06
N HIS A 623 32.35 -26.49 19.69
CA HIS A 623 31.16 -26.74 18.87
C HIS A 623 30.35 -28.00 19.27
N PRO A 624 30.04 -28.20 20.56
CA PRO A 624 29.35 -29.41 21.03
C PRO A 624 27.96 -29.54 20.38
N PRO A 625 27.43 -30.77 20.18
CA PRO A 625 26.01 -30.98 19.92
C PRO A 625 25.13 -30.38 21.04
N ALA A 626 23.89 -30.00 20.73
CA ALA A 626 22.97 -29.39 21.72
C ALA A 626 22.74 -30.28 22.95
N SER A 627 22.54 -31.58 22.73
CA SER A 627 22.37 -32.56 23.81
C SER A 627 23.58 -32.65 24.75
N ALA A 628 24.79 -32.56 24.20
CA ALA A 628 26.02 -32.57 25.00
C ALA A 628 26.20 -31.27 25.80
N LEU A 629 25.77 -30.14 25.24
CA LEU A 629 25.76 -28.86 25.93
C LEU A 629 24.73 -28.86 27.07
N ARG A 630 23.51 -29.38 26.83
CA ARG A 630 22.47 -29.54 27.86
C ARG A 630 22.90 -30.45 29.01
N SER A 631 23.48 -31.61 28.70
CA SER A 631 23.98 -32.53 29.74
C SER A 631 25.00 -31.83 30.64
N TRP A 632 25.92 -31.09 30.04
CA TRP A 632 26.92 -30.32 30.78
C TRP A 632 26.28 -29.19 31.61
N LEU A 633 25.30 -28.46 31.07
CA LEU A 633 24.56 -27.44 31.83
C LEU A 633 23.82 -28.04 33.02
N ASN A 634 23.15 -29.18 32.86
CA ASN A 634 22.44 -29.84 33.95
C ASN A 634 23.37 -30.30 35.09
N GLU A 635 24.64 -30.58 34.79
CA GLU A 635 25.65 -30.93 35.79
C GLU A 635 26.27 -29.71 36.48
N GLU A 636 26.46 -28.62 35.73
CA GLU A 636 27.14 -27.41 36.22
C GLU A 636 26.19 -26.43 36.93
N LEU A 637 24.96 -26.25 36.44
CA LEU A 637 24.01 -25.27 37.00
C LEU A 637 23.73 -25.48 38.49
N PRO A 638 23.53 -26.71 39.02
CA PRO A 638 23.31 -26.92 40.45
C PRO A 638 24.52 -26.58 41.34
N ARG A 639 25.72 -26.42 40.75
CA ARG A 639 26.95 -26.08 41.47
C ARG A 639 27.19 -24.58 41.55
N LEU A 640 26.41 -23.78 40.83
CA LEU A 640 26.57 -22.33 40.71
C LEU A 640 25.55 -21.62 41.59
N GLU A 641 25.98 -20.54 42.25
CA GLU A 641 25.11 -19.64 43.03
C GLU A 641 24.47 -18.58 42.11
N ILE A 642 23.82 -19.01 41.02
CA ILE A 642 23.12 -18.12 40.07
C ILE A 642 21.68 -18.57 39.88
N SER A 643 20.79 -17.61 39.63
CA SER A 643 19.41 -17.92 39.31
C SER A 643 19.28 -18.59 37.93
N ARG A 644 18.16 -19.29 37.70
CA ARG A 644 17.83 -19.85 36.38
C ARG A 644 17.80 -18.78 35.29
N ALA A 645 17.22 -17.61 35.59
CA ALA A 645 17.16 -16.49 34.66
C ALA A 645 18.57 -15.99 34.27
N GLU A 646 19.47 -15.82 35.24
CA GLU A 646 20.86 -15.43 34.97
C GLU A 646 21.61 -16.50 34.16
N ALA A 647 21.38 -17.79 34.45
CA ALA A 647 21.96 -18.87 33.68
C ALA A 647 21.52 -18.85 32.20
N VAL A 648 20.23 -18.64 31.95
CA VAL A 648 19.67 -18.48 30.59
C VAL A 648 20.29 -17.26 29.91
N GLU A 649 20.35 -16.11 30.58
CA GLU A 649 20.95 -14.88 30.04
C GLU A 649 22.43 -15.09 29.66
N VAL A 650 23.23 -15.70 30.54
CA VAL A 650 24.66 -15.94 30.30
C VAL A 650 24.86 -16.85 29.09
N VAL A 651 24.15 -17.98 29.02
CA VAL A 651 24.30 -18.92 27.90
C VAL A 651 23.91 -18.28 26.57
N TRP A 652 22.78 -17.56 26.55
CA TRP A 652 22.34 -16.89 25.33
C TRP A 652 23.25 -15.74 24.94
N THR A 653 23.82 -15.01 25.90
CA THR A 653 24.87 -14.02 25.64
C THR A 653 26.07 -14.64 24.93
N CYS A 654 26.54 -15.80 25.41
CA CYS A 654 27.65 -16.53 24.78
C CYS A 654 27.32 -17.02 23.37
N ILE A 655 26.10 -17.51 23.13
CA ILE A 655 25.65 -17.96 21.80
C ILE A 655 25.59 -16.77 20.83
N LEU A 656 25.01 -15.64 21.25
CA LEU A 656 24.91 -14.44 20.44
C LEU A 656 26.29 -13.88 20.08
N GLU A 657 27.22 -13.86 21.03
CA GLU A 657 28.59 -13.43 20.80
C GLU A 657 29.34 -14.36 19.84
N ALA A 658 29.19 -15.68 20.00
CA ALA A 658 29.76 -16.66 19.07
C ALA A 658 29.23 -16.50 17.63
N SER A 659 28.11 -15.79 17.47
CA SER A 659 27.47 -15.54 16.18
C SER A 659 27.71 -14.16 15.56
N VAL A 660 28.52 -13.30 16.19
CA VAL A 660 28.68 -11.87 15.83
C VAL A 660 29.17 -11.61 14.40
N ALA A 661 29.84 -12.59 13.78
CA ALA A 661 30.53 -12.38 12.50
C ALA A 661 29.57 -12.10 11.33
N THR A 662 28.49 -12.87 11.20
CA THR A 662 27.47 -12.67 10.15
C THR A 662 26.12 -13.24 10.57
N PHE A 663 25.03 -12.74 9.96
CA PHE A 663 23.69 -13.31 10.14
C PHE A 663 23.58 -14.79 9.74
N THR A 664 24.47 -15.30 8.89
CA THR A 664 24.53 -16.74 8.57
C THR A 664 25.04 -17.56 9.76
N HIS A 665 26.07 -17.11 10.47
CA HIS A 665 26.55 -17.78 11.68
C HIS A 665 25.48 -17.79 12.77
N MET A 666 24.78 -16.66 12.91
CA MET A 666 23.63 -16.50 13.80
C MET A 666 22.54 -17.51 13.49
N ARG A 667 22.09 -17.60 12.22
CA ARG A 667 21.08 -18.58 11.83
C ARG A 667 21.51 -20.02 12.14
N LEU A 668 22.76 -20.39 11.83
CA LEU A 668 23.29 -21.73 12.10
C LEU A 668 23.32 -22.07 13.60
N LEU A 669 23.69 -21.11 14.45
CA LEU A 669 23.71 -21.31 15.89
C LEU A 669 22.29 -21.35 16.48
N LEU A 670 21.34 -20.59 15.93
CA LEU A 670 19.91 -20.72 16.28
C LEU A 670 19.32 -22.06 15.83
N GLU A 671 19.67 -22.57 14.66
CA GLU A 671 19.22 -23.91 14.24
C GLU A 671 19.79 -25.02 15.14
N LYS A 672 21.05 -24.84 15.59
CA LYS A 672 21.76 -25.83 16.40
C LYS A 672 21.38 -25.79 17.88
N TYR A 673 21.29 -24.61 18.47
CA TYR A 673 21.10 -24.38 19.90
C TYR A 673 19.78 -23.67 20.22
N GLY A 674 18.99 -23.30 19.21
CA GLY A 674 17.77 -22.54 19.44
C GLY A 674 16.59 -23.38 19.89
N LYS A 675 16.58 -24.68 19.59
CA LYS A 675 15.52 -25.60 20.05
C LYS A 675 15.49 -25.62 21.58
N ARG A 676 14.57 -24.83 22.11
CA ARG A 676 14.48 -24.43 23.50
C ARG A 676 14.41 -25.60 24.49
N ASN A 677 13.60 -26.61 24.14
CA ASN A 677 13.45 -27.82 24.95
C ASN A 677 14.74 -28.65 25.02
N GLU A 678 15.65 -28.46 24.05
CA GLU A 678 16.92 -29.19 23.95
C GLU A 678 18.05 -28.55 24.74
N LEU A 679 17.87 -27.36 25.33
CA LEU A 679 18.90 -26.67 26.12
C LEU A 679 18.49 -26.39 27.56
N PHE A 680 17.28 -25.86 27.78
CA PHE A 680 16.78 -25.53 29.12
C PHE A 680 15.49 -26.27 29.50
N GLY A 681 14.84 -26.96 28.55
CA GLY A 681 13.58 -27.66 28.81
C GLY A 681 13.73 -28.89 29.72
N GLY A 682 12.71 -29.15 30.53
CA GLY A 682 12.49 -30.40 31.26
C GLY A 682 11.07 -30.94 30.99
N GLU A 683 10.85 -32.26 31.12
CA GLU A 683 9.51 -32.86 30.93
C GLU A 683 8.49 -32.35 31.97
N ASP A 684 8.98 -31.91 33.14
CA ASP A 684 8.17 -31.40 34.25
C ASP A 684 8.11 -29.85 34.33
N GLN A 685 8.65 -29.12 33.34
CA GLN A 685 8.70 -27.66 33.41
C GLN A 685 7.30 -27.05 33.27
N SER A 686 6.94 -26.15 34.19
CA SER A 686 5.64 -25.47 34.15
C SER A 686 5.55 -24.50 32.95
N ALA A 687 4.32 -24.15 32.55
CA ALA A 687 4.08 -23.14 31.51
C ALA A 687 4.60 -21.75 31.93
N GLU A 688 4.55 -21.41 33.22
CA GLU A 688 5.00 -20.11 33.74
C GLU A 688 6.53 -19.96 33.70
N GLU A 689 7.27 -20.98 34.17
CA GLU A 689 8.73 -21.01 34.01
C GLU A 689 9.13 -20.99 32.54
N THR A 690 8.28 -21.59 31.71
CA THR A 690 8.47 -21.63 30.28
C THR A 690 8.34 -20.23 29.66
N ASP A 691 7.33 -19.46 30.05
CA ASP A 691 7.15 -18.08 29.60
C ASP A 691 8.28 -17.17 30.10
N ALA A 692 8.71 -17.36 31.35
CA ALA A 692 9.80 -16.62 31.96
C ALA A 692 11.14 -16.83 31.22
N ASP A 693 11.49 -18.07 30.87
CA ASP A 693 12.71 -18.38 30.13
C ASP A 693 12.70 -17.69 28.75
N GLU A 694 11.60 -17.74 27.99
CA GLU A 694 11.50 -17.06 26.68
C GLU A 694 11.67 -15.54 26.83
N LEU A 695 11.02 -14.94 27.83
CA LEU A 695 11.13 -13.51 28.08
C LEU A 695 12.58 -13.11 28.39
N VAL A 696 13.32 -13.93 29.16
CA VAL A 696 14.75 -13.71 29.41
C VAL A 696 15.56 -13.75 28.12
N VAL A 697 15.26 -14.67 27.18
CA VAL A 697 15.93 -14.71 25.88
C VAL A 697 15.70 -13.43 25.09
N VAL A 698 14.46 -12.94 25.01
CA VAL A 698 14.15 -11.68 24.31
C VAL A 698 14.92 -10.50 24.92
N LYS A 699 14.88 -10.37 26.25
CA LYS A 699 15.64 -9.35 26.99
C LYS A 699 17.16 -9.45 26.76
N THR A 700 17.68 -10.66 26.68
CA THR A 700 19.10 -10.93 26.41
C THR A 700 19.49 -10.43 25.02
N VAL A 701 18.68 -10.73 23.99
CA VAL A 701 18.92 -10.24 22.63
C VAL A 701 18.91 -8.71 22.59
N ALA A 702 17.91 -8.07 23.19
CA ALA A 702 17.80 -6.61 23.26
C ALA A 702 18.99 -5.97 23.99
N SER A 703 19.42 -6.57 25.12
CA SER A 703 20.55 -6.09 25.92
C SER A 703 21.89 -6.21 25.20
N VAL A 704 22.16 -7.37 24.57
CA VAL A 704 23.41 -7.63 23.84
C VAL A 704 23.51 -6.72 22.62
N TRP A 705 22.42 -6.52 21.89
CA TRP A 705 22.42 -5.75 20.65
C TRP A 705 21.83 -4.34 20.78
N LEU A 706 21.83 -3.76 21.99
CA LEU A 706 21.27 -2.42 22.27
C LEU A 706 21.76 -1.33 21.31
N LYS A 707 23.02 -1.40 20.85
CA LYS A 707 23.62 -0.45 19.88
C LYS A 707 23.35 -0.80 18.41
N SER A 708 22.62 -1.87 18.13
CA SER A 708 22.25 -2.28 16.78
C SER A 708 20.79 -2.76 16.72
N PRO A 709 19.85 -1.82 16.62
CA PRO A 709 18.43 -2.11 16.41
C PRO A 709 18.14 -3.14 15.32
N GLN A 710 18.90 -3.07 14.20
CA GLN A 710 18.79 -4.02 13.10
C GLN A 710 19.07 -5.47 13.54
N HIS A 711 20.07 -5.72 14.39
CA HIS A 711 20.37 -7.07 14.87
C HIS A 711 19.25 -7.58 15.78
N ILE A 712 18.74 -6.74 16.69
CA ILE A 712 17.62 -7.10 17.57
C ILE A 712 16.44 -7.59 16.72
N GLY A 713 15.99 -6.78 15.75
CA GLY A 713 14.86 -7.12 14.90
C GLY A 713 15.06 -8.41 14.09
N LEU A 714 16.22 -8.56 13.44
CA LEU A 714 16.49 -9.75 12.63
C LEU A 714 16.62 -11.03 13.47
N ILE A 715 17.20 -10.95 14.67
CA ILE A 715 17.34 -12.10 15.57
C ILE A 715 15.97 -12.54 16.07
N LEU A 716 15.17 -11.63 16.62
CA LEU A 716 13.87 -11.94 17.18
C LEU A 716 12.91 -12.46 16.10
N ASN A 717 12.91 -11.86 14.91
CA ASN A 717 12.13 -12.34 13.77
C ASN A 717 12.58 -13.75 13.33
N SER A 718 13.90 -14.02 13.30
CA SER A 718 14.40 -15.36 13.01
C SER A 718 14.00 -16.38 14.08
N MET A 719 14.01 -15.99 15.35
CA MET A 719 13.59 -16.84 16.47
C MET A 719 12.08 -17.15 16.42
N LEU A 720 11.23 -16.17 16.10
CA LEU A 720 9.79 -16.36 15.86
C LEU A 720 9.53 -17.36 14.72
N ARG A 721 10.15 -17.15 13.55
CA ARG A 721 9.93 -18.00 12.36
C ARG A 721 10.42 -19.43 12.53
N GLN A 722 11.36 -19.67 13.44
CA GLN A 722 11.84 -20.99 13.81
C GLN A 722 11.04 -21.63 14.96
N GLY A 723 10.03 -20.94 15.50
CA GLY A 723 9.22 -21.41 16.61
C GLY A 723 9.97 -21.45 17.95
N LEU A 724 11.01 -20.62 18.11
CA LEU A 724 11.80 -20.54 19.34
C LEU A 724 11.17 -19.62 20.39
N LEU A 725 10.37 -18.66 19.93
CA LEU A 725 9.64 -17.69 20.74
C LEU A 725 8.18 -17.69 20.29
N ARG A 726 7.27 -17.49 21.24
CA ARG A 726 5.87 -17.18 20.91
C ARG A 726 5.67 -15.68 20.62
N PRO A 727 4.72 -15.32 19.76
CA PRO A 727 4.35 -13.92 19.53
C PRO A 727 4.00 -13.17 20.82
N SER A 728 3.28 -13.84 21.74
CA SER A 728 2.87 -13.27 23.03
C SER A 728 4.05 -12.87 23.92
N THR A 729 5.17 -13.59 23.86
CA THR A 729 6.39 -13.27 24.61
C THR A 729 6.98 -11.94 24.14
N ILE A 730 7.04 -11.71 22.82
CA ILE A 730 7.56 -10.44 22.28
C ILE A 730 6.60 -9.29 22.59
N VAL A 731 5.29 -9.50 22.45
CA VAL A 731 4.29 -8.49 22.84
C VAL A 731 4.41 -8.15 24.33
N THR A 732 4.63 -9.14 25.19
CA THR A 732 4.87 -8.92 26.63
C THR A 732 6.16 -8.13 26.87
N TRP A 733 7.24 -8.47 26.16
CA TRP A 733 8.53 -7.79 26.23
C TRP A 733 8.43 -6.31 25.87
N VAL A 734 7.62 -5.92 24.88
CA VAL A 734 7.46 -4.51 24.49
C VAL A 734 7.08 -3.63 25.69
N PHE A 735 6.32 -4.16 26.65
CA PHE A 735 5.90 -3.43 27.86
C PHE A 735 6.76 -3.70 29.10
N THR A 736 7.94 -4.33 28.96
CA THR A 736 8.89 -4.45 30.07
C THR A 736 9.78 -3.22 30.16
N PRO A 737 10.34 -2.87 31.35
CA PRO A 737 11.09 -1.63 31.54
C PRO A 737 12.24 -1.43 30.54
N ASP A 738 12.88 -2.52 30.12
CA ASP A 738 13.98 -2.50 29.16
C ASP A 738 13.56 -2.09 27.73
N ALA A 739 12.33 -2.41 27.30
CA ALA A 739 11.79 -1.96 26.02
C ALA A 739 11.12 -0.59 26.14
N VAL A 740 10.40 -0.35 27.24
CA VAL A 740 9.72 0.92 27.55
C VAL A 740 10.70 2.09 27.47
N GLN A 741 11.89 1.97 28.06
CA GLN A 741 12.93 3.01 27.98
C GLN A 741 13.42 3.30 26.55
N GLN A 742 13.02 2.52 25.55
CA GLN A 742 13.46 2.62 24.16
C GLN A 742 12.35 3.05 23.20
N TYR A 743 11.16 3.42 23.67
CA TYR A 743 10.02 3.77 22.81
C TYR A 743 10.26 4.96 21.89
N SER A 744 11.18 5.86 22.24
CA SER A 744 11.62 6.95 21.36
C SER A 744 12.34 6.46 20.10
N TRP A 745 12.72 5.17 20.04
CA TRP A 745 13.37 4.56 18.89
C TRP A 745 12.38 3.70 18.08
N PRO A 746 12.32 3.86 16.75
CA PRO A 746 11.36 3.14 15.90
C PRO A 746 11.43 1.60 15.96
N TYR A 747 12.60 1.04 16.29
CA TYR A 747 12.85 -0.40 16.15
C TYR A 747 11.99 -1.28 17.06
N VAL A 748 11.59 -0.78 18.23
CA VAL A 748 10.71 -1.53 19.15
C VAL A 748 9.38 -1.79 18.46
N TRP A 749 8.87 -0.76 17.78
CA TRP A 749 7.63 -0.81 17.02
C TRP A 749 7.76 -1.62 15.75
N GLU A 750 8.91 -1.57 15.06
CA GLU A 750 9.20 -2.48 13.93
C GLU A 750 9.11 -3.95 14.35
N ILE A 751 9.70 -4.32 15.50
CA ILE A 751 9.65 -5.68 16.03
C ILE A 751 8.22 -6.09 16.35
N LEU A 752 7.45 -5.21 17.00
CA LEU A 752 6.04 -5.44 17.30
C LEU A 752 5.23 -5.66 16.01
N ASN A 753 5.39 -4.75 15.04
CA ASN A 753 4.70 -4.80 13.75
C ASN A 753 5.04 -6.07 12.97
N ASP A 754 6.30 -6.49 12.94
CA ASP A 754 6.73 -7.74 12.32
C ASP A 754 6.13 -8.97 13.04
N THR A 755 5.99 -8.91 14.36
CA THR A 755 5.41 -9.99 15.18
C THR A 755 3.90 -10.15 14.90
N LEU A 756 3.15 -9.05 14.89
CA LEU A 756 1.72 -9.09 14.56
C LEU A 756 1.49 -9.47 13.10
N LYS A 757 2.34 -8.97 12.18
CA LYS A 757 2.32 -9.36 10.78
C LYS A 757 2.58 -10.85 10.59
N PHE A 758 3.50 -11.44 11.36
CA PHE A 758 3.78 -12.87 11.29
C PHE A 758 2.52 -13.73 11.57
N VAL A 759 1.70 -13.34 12.56
CA VAL A 759 0.44 -14.01 12.86
C VAL A 759 -0.59 -13.76 11.76
N GLN A 760 -0.72 -12.52 11.29
CA GLN A 760 -1.63 -12.16 10.19
C GLN A 760 -1.30 -12.93 8.89
N ASP A 761 -0.03 -12.97 8.48
CA ASP A 761 0.43 -13.70 7.29
C ASP A 761 0.08 -15.20 7.40
N ALA A 762 0.08 -15.77 8.60
CA ALA A 762 -0.33 -17.15 8.85
C ALA A 762 -1.85 -17.35 8.73
N ILE A 763 -2.66 -16.38 9.17
CA ILE A 763 -4.11 -16.36 8.96
C ILE A 763 -4.42 -16.28 7.46
N ASP A 764 -3.78 -15.36 6.75
CA ASP A 764 -3.97 -15.14 5.32
C ASP A 764 -3.61 -16.40 4.51
N ALA A 765 -2.49 -17.06 4.85
CA ALA A 765 -2.09 -18.33 4.24
C ALA A 765 -3.14 -19.44 4.46
N LYS A 766 -3.79 -19.47 5.63
CA LYS A 766 -4.87 -20.44 5.92
C LYS A 766 -6.15 -20.10 5.18
N THR A 767 -6.50 -18.83 5.08
CA THR A 767 -7.63 -18.35 4.28
C THR A 767 -7.45 -18.74 2.81
N GLN A 768 -6.27 -18.51 2.25
CA GLN A 768 -5.96 -18.89 0.87
C GLN A 768 -6.05 -20.42 0.65
N GLN A 769 -5.62 -21.23 1.62
CA GLN A 769 -5.77 -22.69 1.55
C GLN A 769 -7.24 -23.13 1.54
N LEU A 770 -8.11 -22.47 2.32
CA LEU A 770 -9.55 -22.74 2.35
C LEU A 770 -10.23 -22.34 1.03
N GLU A 771 -9.87 -21.18 0.49
CA GLU A 771 -10.35 -20.73 -0.82
C GLU A 771 -9.99 -21.73 -1.92
N GLN A 772 -8.73 -22.17 -1.96
CA GLN A 772 -8.24 -23.19 -2.90
C GLN A 772 -8.97 -24.53 -2.73
N ALA A 773 -9.27 -24.94 -1.48
CA ALA A 773 -10.03 -26.17 -1.22
C ALA A 773 -11.50 -26.08 -1.68
N SER A 774 -12.08 -24.87 -1.68
CA SER A 774 -13.46 -24.61 -2.14
C SER A 774 -13.60 -24.37 -3.64
N ALA A 775 -12.48 -24.22 -4.37
CA ALA A 775 -12.48 -23.98 -5.81
C ALA A 775 -12.85 -25.26 -6.61
N PRO A 776 -13.62 -25.13 -7.71
CA PRO A 776 -13.99 -26.28 -8.53
C PRO A 776 -12.75 -26.90 -9.20
N ARG A 777 -12.42 -28.14 -8.81
CA ARG A 777 -11.27 -28.88 -9.36
C ARG A 777 -11.50 -29.27 -10.82
N SER A 778 -10.47 -29.09 -11.65
CA SER A 778 -10.45 -29.59 -13.02
C SER A 778 -10.52 -31.13 -13.02
N THR A 779 -11.03 -31.74 -14.09
CA THR A 779 -11.16 -33.20 -14.19
C THR A 779 -9.81 -33.93 -14.17
N ASP A 780 -8.71 -33.24 -14.53
CA ASP A 780 -7.36 -33.80 -14.59
C ASP A 780 -6.65 -33.82 -13.22
N ASP A 781 -7.09 -33.02 -12.25
CA ASP A 781 -6.48 -32.94 -10.89
C ASP A 781 -7.10 -33.91 -9.87
N ARG A 782 -8.11 -34.69 -10.27
CA ARG A 782 -8.84 -35.58 -9.34
C ARG A 782 -8.05 -36.79 -8.87
N ASP A 783 -7.00 -37.18 -9.60
CA ASP A 783 -6.35 -38.48 -9.43
C ASP A 783 -5.04 -38.43 -8.62
N ASN A 784 -4.54 -37.26 -8.17
CA ASN A 784 -3.19 -37.16 -7.59
C ASN A 784 -2.98 -36.32 -6.32
N GLU A 785 -4.01 -35.73 -5.70
CA GLU A 785 -3.82 -34.94 -4.46
C GLU A 785 -4.76 -35.37 -3.32
N GLU A 786 -4.16 -35.62 -2.14
CA GLU A 786 -4.86 -35.80 -0.87
C GLU A 786 -5.82 -34.62 -0.64
N MET A 787 -7.09 -34.90 -0.35
CA MET A 787 -8.04 -33.85 -0.01
C MET A 787 -7.59 -33.14 1.27
N PRO A 788 -7.45 -31.80 1.27
CA PRO A 788 -7.20 -31.06 2.49
C PRO A 788 -8.34 -31.25 3.48
N ASP A 789 -8.03 -31.47 4.75
CA ASP A 789 -9.03 -31.49 5.82
C ASP A 789 -9.51 -30.05 6.07
N VAL A 790 -10.62 -29.68 5.43
CA VAL A 790 -11.22 -28.34 5.50
C VAL A 790 -11.55 -27.96 6.95
N ALA A 791 -12.09 -28.90 7.74
CA ALA A 791 -12.44 -28.64 9.14
C ALA A 791 -11.19 -28.34 9.98
N ALA A 792 -10.11 -29.12 9.80
CA ALA A 792 -8.85 -28.84 10.48
C ALA A 792 -8.22 -27.50 10.06
N LEU A 793 -8.35 -27.11 8.79
CA LEU A 793 -7.89 -25.81 8.30
C LEU A 793 -8.71 -24.64 8.87
N GLU A 794 -10.03 -24.77 8.95
CA GLU A 794 -10.93 -23.80 9.57
C GLU A 794 -10.62 -23.62 11.06
N ASP A 795 -10.46 -24.73 11.78
CA ASP A 795 -10.09 -24.72 13.20
C ASP A 795 -8.72 -24.08 13.42
N ALA A 796 -7.73 -24.39 12.57
CA ALA A 796 -6.42 -23.77 12.64
C ALA A 796 -6.47 -22.25 12.38
N ARG A 797 -7.25 -21.80 11.38
CA ARG A 797 -7.46 -20.38 11.09
C ARG A 797 -8.11 -19.66 12.28
N ARG A 798 -9.17 -20.25 12.86
CA ARG A 798 -9.86 -19.69 14.03
C ARG A 798 -8.92 -19.52 15.22
N ARG A 799 -8.09 -20.53 15.51
CA ARG A 799 -7.09 -20.44 16.59
C ARG A 799 -6.10 -19.29 16.38
N LEU A 800 -5.64 -19.07 15.14
CA LEU A 800 -4.74 -17.95 14.83
C LEU A 800 -5.45 -16.59 14.94
N GLN A 801 -6.72 -16.51 14.53
CA GLN A 801 -7.54 -15.30 14.72
C GLN A 801 -7.74 -14.99 16.22
N ASP A 802 -8.03 -16.00 17.03
CA ASP A 802 -8.14 -15.87 18.47
C ASP A 802 -6.81 -15.47 19.13
N GLU A 803 -5.69 -16.02 18.66
CA GLU A 803 -4.34 -15.63 19.10
C GLU A 803 -4.09 -14.15 18.79
N LEU A 804 -4.33 -13.71 17.55
CA LEU A 804 -4.18 -12.30 17.17
C LEU A 804 -5.06 -11.38 18.03
N ARG A 805 -6.33 -11.76 18.25
CA ARG A 805 -7.25 -11.02 19.13
C ARG A 805 -6.67 -10.86 20.54
N GLN A 806 -6.16 -11.94 21.13
CA GLN A 806 -5.56 -11.92 22.47
C GLN A 806 -4.30 -11.04 22.53
N LEU A 807 -3.45 -11.07 21.49
CA LEU A 807 -2.28 -10.20 21.40
C LEU A 807 -2.68 -8.73 21.36
N LEU A 808 -3.73 -8.39 20.59
CA LEU A 808 -4.26 -7.03 20.49
C LEU A 808 -4.84 -6.55 21.82
N VAL A 809 -5.58 -7.39 22.53
CA VAL A 809 -6.08 -7.06 23.88
C VAL A 809 -4.90 -6.80 24.85
N LEU A 810 -3.88 -7.66 24.82
CA LEU A 810 -2.68 -7.50 25.63
C LEU A 810 -1.96 -6.18 25.31
N LEU A 811 -1.90 -5.79 24.04
CA LEU A 811 -1.31 -4.53 23.59
C LEU A 811 -2.04 -3.31 24.13
N PHE A 812 -3.36 -3.24 23.97
CA PHE A 812 -4.13 -2.09 24.43
C PHE A 812 -4.12 -1.95 25.96
N ARG A 813 -4.15 -3.08 26.70
CA ARG A 813 -3.91 -3.09 28.16
C ARG A 813 -2.51 -2.57 28.49
N GLY A 814 -1.49 -3.04 27.77
CA GLY A 814 -0.11 -2.63 27.96
C GLY A 814 0.11 -1.15 27.71
N PHE A 815 -0.43 -0.60 26.62
CA PHE A 815 -0.34 0.83 26.28
C PHE A 815 -0.96 1.70 27.37
N ASN A 816 -2.20 1.40 27.80
CA ASN A 816 -2.85 2.15 28.87
C ASN A 816 -2.02 2.14 30.15
N ARG A 817 -1.47 0.97 30.53
CA ARG A 817 -0.62 0.83 31.72
C ARG A 817 0.63 1.72 31.64
N VAL A 818 1.45 1.55 30.60
CA VAL A 818 2.75 2.27 30.53
C VAL A 818 2.56 3.77 30.39
N ILE A 819 1.50 4.21 29.70
CA ILE A 819 1.17 5.64 29.59
C ILE A 819 0.76 6.22 30.95
N THR A 820 -0.05 5.47 31.72
CA THR A 820 -0.46 5.86 33.07
C THR A 820 0.75 5.94 34.01
N GLU A 821 1.64 4.95 33.95
CA GLU A 821 2.87 4.90 34.74
C GLU A 821 3.79 6.09 34.42
N HIS A 822 4.04 6.38 33.13
CA HIS A 822 4.87 7.51 32.70
C HIS A 822 4.32 8.86 33.18
N LYS A 823 3.00 9.08 33.07
CA LYS A 823 2.38 10.31 33.58
C LYS A 823 2.53 10.44 35.09
N ALA A 824 2.34 9.35 35.84
CA ALA A 824 2.52 9.36 37.28
C ALA A 824 3.98 9.64 37.67
N GLU A 825 4.95 9.10 36.93
CA GLU A 825 6.38 9.39 37.11
C GLU A 825 6.67 10.88 36.84
N CYS A 826 6.20 11.42 35.72
CA CYS A 826 6.37 12.83 35.38
C CYS A 826 5.72 13.78 36.41
N ASP A 827 4.51 13.45 36.87
CA ASP A 827 3.83 14.19 37.93
C ASP A 827 4.63 14.19 39.24
N SER A 828 5.32 13.08 39.55
CA SER A 828 6.17 12.96 40.73
C SER A 828 7.47 13.77 40.62
N GLU A 829 7.98 13.93 39.41
CA GLU A 829 9.20 14.68 39.09
C GLU A 829 8.95 16.17 38.79
N GLY A 830 7.68 16.55 38.55
CA GLY A 830 7.29 17.89 38.12
C GLY A 830 7.67 18.21 36.67
N SER A 831 7.81 17.18 35.82
CA SER A 831 8.11 17.28 34.39
C SER A 831 6.83 17.22 33.54
N ASP A 832 6.88 17.71 32.30
CA ASP A 832 5.77 17.58 31.34
C ASP A 832 5.76 16.16 30.75
N PRO A 833 4.66 15.40 30.88
CA PRO A 833 4.58 14.05 30.31
C PRO A 833 4.58 14.01 28.78
N ARG A 834 4.41 15.14 28.07
CA ARG A 834 4.26 15.19 26.59
C ARG A 834 5.58 15.18 25.81
N ASP A 835 6.53 14.38 26.27
CA ASP A 835 7.82 14.15 25.62
C ASP A 835 7.70 13.24 24.37
N ASN A 836 8.82 12.98 23.70
CA ASN A 836 8.85 12.08 22.54
C ASN A 836 8.40 10.66 22.88
N TRP A 837 8.76 10.16 24.06
CA TRP A 837 8.36 8.84 24.51
C TRP A 837 6.84 8.70 24.49
N PHE A 838 6.14 9.68 25.09
CA PHE A 838 4.69 9.70 25.20
C PHE A 838 4.00 9.82 23.84
N ARG A 839 4.50 10.73 22.99
CA ARG A 839 3.99 10.90 21.62
C ARG A 839 4.17 9.63 20.79
N SER A 840 5.33 8.99 20.88
CA SER A 840 5.60 7.73 20.18
C SER A 840 4.68 6.62 20.67
N ALA A 841 4.43 6.50 21.98
CA ALA A 841 3.54 5.48 22.52
C ALA A 841 2.10 5.63 22.01
N LEU A 842 1.56 6.86 22.06
CA LEU A 842 0.21 7.14 21.55
C LEU A 842 0.10 6.94 20.04
N ALA A 843 1.09 7.40 19.27
CA ALA A 843 1.09 7.25 17.82
C ALA A 843 1.12 5.77 17.40
N GLN A 844 1.82 4.92 18.18
CA GLN A 844 1.90 3.49 17.90
C GLN A 844 0.65 2.75 18.36
N MET A 845 0.04 3.13 19.47
CA MET A 845 -1.29 2.65 19.85
C MET A 845 -2.31 2.94 18.75
N GLN A 846 -2.30 4.15 18.18
CA GLN A 846 -3.16 4.52 17.06
C GLN A 846 -2.84 3.73 15.79
N ALA A 847 -1.55 3.58 15.45
CA ALA A 847 -1.12 2.84 14.26
C ALA A 847 -1.51 1.34 14.32
N VAL A 848 -1.35 0.70 15.48
CA VAL A 848 -1.82 -0.68 15.71
C VAL A 848 -3.35 -0.74 15.61
N GLY A 849 -4.05 0.20 16.25
CA GLY A 849 -5.50 0.29 16.17
C GLY A 849 -6.03 0.49 14.75
N HIS A 850 -5.33 1.29 13.94
CA HIS A 850 -5.61 1.46 12.52
C HIS A 850 -5.41 0.14 11.78
N ARG A 851 -4.20 -0.42 11.88
CA ARG A 851 -3.76 -1.58 11.09
C ARG A 851 -4.61 -2.83 11.34
N TYR A 852 -5.03 -3.02 12.59
CA TYR A 852 -5.78 -4.18 13.04
C TYR A 852 -7.22 -3.83 13.43
N ARG A 853 -7.79 -2.75 12.85
CA ARG A 853 -9.15 -2.29 13.16
C ARG A 853 -10.21 -3.37 12.98
N VAL A 854 -10.10 -4.21 11.96
CA VAL A 854 -11.05 -5.31 11.69
C VAL A 854 -10.85 -6.46 12.69
N PRO A 855 -9.63 -7.03 12.89
CA PRO A 855 -9.38 -8.00 13.95
C PRO A 855 -9.78 -7.56 15.37
N LEU A 856 -9.71 -6.25 15.65
CA LEU A 856 -10.07 -5.67 16.95
C LEU A 856 -11.56 -5.69 17.25
N GLU A 857 -12.46 -5.82 16.26
CA GLU A 857 -13.90 -5.61 16.44
C GLU A 857 -14.51 -6.43 17.57
N SER A 858 -14.20 -7.73 17.59
CA SER A 858 -14.69 -8.65 18.62
C SER A 858 -14.14 -8.36 20.03
N ALA A 859 -13.12 -7.50 20.16
CA ALA A 859 -12.48 -7.13 21.41
C ALA A 859 -12.77 -5.69 21.84
N LEU A 860 -13.41 -4.87 21.00
CA LEU A 860 -13.67 -3.46 21.31
C LEU A 860 -14.53 -3.29 22.56
N ASP A 861 -15.62 -4.04 22.70
CA ASP A 861 -16.50 -3.97 23.88
C ASP A 861 -15.79 -4.45 25.16
N GLU A 862 -14.98 -5.52 25.07
CA GLU A 862 -14.15 -6.02 26.17
C GLU A 862 -13.17 -4.93 26.65
N LEU A 863 -12.45 -4.32 25.71
CA LEU A 863 -11.48 -3.25 26.00
C LEU A 863 -12.16 -2.00 26.57
N GLN A 864 -13.30 -1.61 26.02
CA GLN A 864 -14.08 -0.47 26.50
C GLN A 864 -14.51 -0.64 27.96
N LEU A 865 -14.95 -1.84 28.33
CA LEU A 865 -15.48 -2.13 29.65
C LEU A 865 -14.36 -2.37 30.67
N GLU A 866 -13.34 -3.15 30.32
CA GLU A 866 -12.31 -3.60 31.25
C GLU A 866 -11.09 -2.68 31.33
N VAL A 867 -10.76 -1.95 30.27
CA VAL A 867 -9.51 -1.18 30.17
C VAL A 867 -9.77 0.32 30.10
N PHE A 868 -10.70 0.74 29.24
CA PHE A 868 -10.95 2.15 28.94
C PHE A 868 -12.24 2.69 29.58
N SER A 869 -12.70 2.05 30.66
CA SER A 869 -13.83 2.53 31.45
C SER A 869 -13.37 3.51 32.53
N VAL A 870 -14.26 4.42 32.94
CA VAL A 870 -14.01 5.33 34.07
C VAL A 870 -13.68 4.55 35.35
N SER A 871 -14.32 3.39 35.55
CA SER A 871 -14.05 2.49 36.68
C SER A 871 -12.65 1.87 36.65
N ALA A 872 -12.06 1.69 35.46
CA ALA A 872 -10.72 1.13 35.30
C ALA A 872 -9.60 2.17 35.52
N SER A 873 -9.94 3.43 35.85
CA SER A 873 -8.98 4.53 35.98
C SER A 873 -8.08 4.70 34.75
N ALA A 874 -8.67 4.53 33.56
CA ALA A 874 -7.96 4.60 32.29
C ALA A 874 -7.33 5.98 32.06
N ASP A 875 -6.17 6.00 31.40
CA ASP A 875 -5.56 7.27 31.04
C ASP A 875 -6.42 8.01 30.00
N VAL A 876 -6.53 9.33 30.16
CA VAL A 876 -7.39 10.17 29.31
C VAL A 876 -6.93 10.17 27.86
N ASP A 877 -5.62 10.27 27.60
CA ASP A 877 -5.10 10.35 26.23
C ASP A 877 -5.08 8.97 25.56
N ALA A 878 -4.74 7.91 26.31
CA ALA A 878 -4.92 6.54 25.81
C ALA A 878 -6.40 6.24 25.49
N THR A 879 -7.33 6.69 26.34
CA THR A 879 -8.78 6.55 26.10
C THR A 879 -9.21 7.30 24.85
N LYS A 880 -8.70 8.52 24.60
CA LYS A 880 -9.00 9.26 23.36
C LYS A 880 -8.56 8.49 22.12
N ILE A 881 -7.34 7.93 22.11
CA ILE A 881 -6.86 7.11 20.99
C ILE A 881 -7.72 5.86 20.82
N PHE A 882 -8.09 5.20 21.92
CA PHE A 882 -9.00 4.06 21.87
C PHE A 882 -10.37 4.44 21.28
N GLN A 883 -10.96 5.56 21.71
CA GLN A 883 -12.23 6.05 21.15
C GLN A 883 -12.12 6.36 19.66
N LEU A 884 -11.02 6.98 19.23
CA LEU A 884 -10.75 7.23 17.81
C LEU A 884 -10.74 5.94 16.99
N VAL A 885 -10.08 4.89 17.49
CA VAL A 885 -10.05 3.56 16.85
C VAL A 885 -11.43 2.91 16.89
N HIS A 886 -12.09 2.90 18.04
CA HIS A 886 -13.44 2.37 18.23
C HIS A 886 -14.46 3.02 17.29
N ASP A 887 -14.32 4.32 17.06
CA ASP A 887 -15.25 5.08 16.24
C ASP A 887 -14.91 5.09 14.75
N SER A 888 -13.77 4.57 14.35
CA SER A 888 -13.39 4.44 12.94
C SER A 888 -14.05 3.25 12.23
N TYR A 889 -14.04 3.26 10.90
CA TYR A 889 -14.46 2.13 10.07
C TYR A 889 -13.33 1.72 9.11
N ARG A 890 -13.19 0.42 8.86
CA ARG A 890 -12.28 -0.15 7.86
C ARG A 890 -12.97 -1.35 7.20
N SER A 891 -12.88 -1.43 5.87
CA SER A 891 -13.33 -2.62 5.13
C SER A 891 -12.49 -3.84 5.51
N ALA A 892 -13.08 -5.03 5.37
CA ALA A 892 -12.45 -6.30 5.75
C ALA A 892 -11.20 -6.63 4.92
#